data_AF-A0A927XMC7-F1
#
_entry.id   AF-A0A927XMC7-F1
#
_cell.length_a   1.000
_cell.length_b   1.000
_cell.length_c   1.000
_cell.angle_alpha   90.00
_cell.angle_beta   90.00
_cell.angle_gamma   90.00
#
_symmetry.space_group_name_H-M   'P 1'
#
loop_
_entity.id
_entity.type
_entity.pdbx_description
1 polymer ?
#
loop_
_entity_poly.entity_id
_entity_poly.type
_entity_poly.pdbx_seq_one_letter_code
_entity_poly.pdbx_strand_id
1 'polypeptide(L)'
;MFDRSVGLKRTRIIILMVIIALLCCGFTAEGNLVPSDAYAQNENPFWTAAGDEGFTFQTDGEDRFTLSLAQEGYGCATCVLDVQPKTIYRITYMAASSGEDALYCIPEELSDSTSPICKSADETEITFYGLTSPDQTTLELSFFLGSLEEPALGTGSIAQLSVVPVKDVPESAHYVWLYDVDLWQMEHTEESSDANVNAIGMDVALVLIGSLAFLLLIFSLIRNGYFDAPVFTDHRSGRGVWIILGFGVLFSVVLGYVTFGHPTDMVNFSSWALHAGKVGLPDFYISGMWADYPPGYIYVLYVVGLMGNLLGLKVGMPLFNLMIKLPSILCDAACGYFIYRIAKKYMGEKGALKLCALYVFNPLIIFNSAIWGQMDGVLVLITVLMMYAYLQDHKPLCAFWFVLGVLVKPQMLIFGPMMLIAFVADIIRAPKEEGLKTLLAIGAGIATLVLLVLPFTLKQHPLWILDKYTSAAGLYPYATVNAFNFYALLGANWLADSTVMLFGISYRFMGIASIVIVCLNAGGMYLYAKEKRALVPVSAFTVWGIFAFAHNMHERYLFPAVLLLLWAFLLYRQRRLLYCFTVASVVTLLNAVLILLYPTGALPYGVIALCSLWNLIGFFYCGYVVFSICRGEDAPDDALEDPLDDPHSDDHAGGEDAKVRAAYAYTRQQRPNPDARRQGGISKKDALIMAAITLVYAVVSLTNLGSTQVPSSYWREREAGAEYILDLGRETELSHLYYYPGIGDGAFEAAYSLDGKEFTHSISVLTKEADMYTWQRVDAPHTARYIRIKVLQPEVFINEMGIYDAKGNLCSVTASGKITALFDEQELIDLSPGYLTEMYFDEIYHARTAYEHLLGMAPYENSHPPLGKIFISLGILIFGMNPFGWRIIGALFGIGILPLFYGLTKRIFKRTDLAAFGTLLLALDGMLFVQSRIATIDTYGVFFILLMCYFMYRYYEMSFYSDGLLNTLIPLGLCGISFGLGIASKWIGFYAGAGLAVTFFYVLFVRFKEYRAAKYLVEQGLGDDSHCHMVDVFWGHTIKTLLFCCGFFIVVPAAIYLASYLPYFLCAEKPYDLNGVIGVQEFMLSYHGNLTATHPYQSPWYQWPLMTRPIWFYSGSNVAEGMMSSIASFGNPLVWWGGLLFTLYSIISYHRRNRHEKKALRFIFIALAAAFLPWTLISRATFLYHYFASVPFIILLTVFGFRWVEIRTGCKWAKWAYAAACLGLFIMFYPVWSAAPINMEWAMRYLQWMPSWWFF
;
A
#
# COMPACT_ATOMS: atom_id res chain seq x y z
N MET A 1 -39.69 1.95 20.30
CA MET A 1 -38.81 0.87 19.79
C MET A 1 -38.71 1.05 18.28
N PHE A 2 -37.50 1.05 17.73
CA PHE A 2 -37.12 1.52 16.37
C PHE A 2 -36.92 3.03 16.18
N ASP A 3 -35.85 3.53 16.82
CA ASP A 3 -35.12 4.73 16.38
C ASP A 3 -33.63 4.39 16.28
N ARG A 4 -33.25 3.72 15.18
CA ARG A 4 -31.88 3.18 14.95
C ARG A 4 -31.21 3.68 13.66
N SER A 5 -31.89 4.38 12.75
CA SER A 5 -31.37 4.56 11.38
C SER A 5 -30.47 5.79 11.18
N VAL A 6 -30.53 6.81 12.05
CA VAL A 6 -29.70 8.02 11.93
C VAL A 6 -28.34 7.87 12.63
N GLY A 7 -28.27 7.06 13.68
CA GLY A 7 -26.99 6.66 14.29
C GLY A 7 -26.10 5.89 13.32
N LEU A 8 -26.68 5.06 12.45
CA LEU A 8 -25.96 4.09 11.61
C LEU A 8 -24.91 4.69 10.64
N LYS A 9 -25.07 5.94 10.16
CA LYS A 9 -24.13 6.53 9.19
C LYS A 9 -22.82 7.01 9.81
N ARG A 10 -22.87 7.57 11.02
CA ARG A 10 -21.67 7.95 11.81
C ARG A 10 -21.06 6.74 12.51
N THR A 11 -21.90 5.79 12.91
CA THR A 11 -21.53 4.47 13.44
C THR A 11 -20.71 3.65 12.45
N ARG A 12 -20.94 3.74 11.13
CA ARG A 12 -20.15 3.01 10.12
C ARG A 12 -18.69 3.42 10.04
N ILE A 13 -18.34 4.70 10.22
CA ILE A 13 -16.92 5.14 10.13
C ILE A 13 -16.13 4.69 11.35
N ILE A 14 -16.74 4.72 12.53
CA ILE A 14 -16.07 4.32 13.79
C ILE A 14 -16.06 2.80 13.94
N ILE A 15 -17.16 2.10 13.57
CA ILE A 15 -17.13 0.64 13.46
C ILE A 15 -16.14 0.22 12.37
N LEU A 16 -16.00 0.95 11.26
CA LEU A 16 -14.95 0.69 10.27
C LEU A 16 -13.55 0.92 10.84
N MET A 17 -13.32 1.96 11.65
CA MET A 17 -12.04 2.17 12.36
C MET A 17 -11.72 1.03 13.34
N VAL A 18 -12.75 0.49 14.01
CA VAL A 18 -12.63 -0.64 14.95
C VAL A 18 -12.46 -1.97 14.21
N ILE A 19 -13.21 -2.20 13.13
CA ILE A 19 -13.07 -3.37 12.26
C ILE A 19 -11.70 -3.35 11.58
N ILE A 20 -11.18 -2.19 11.16
CA ILE A 20 -9.83 -2.08 10.58
C ILE A 20 -8.77 -2.33 11.64
N ALA A 21 -8.90 -1.78 12.86
CA ALA A 21 -7.99 -2.11 13.96
C ALA A 21 -8.01 -3.61 14.30
N LEU A 22 -9.20 -4.24 14.28
CA LEU A 22 -9.36 -5.68 14.48
C LEU A 22 -8.86 -6.52 13.30
N LEU A 23 -9.01 -6.05 12.05
CA LEU A 23 -8.49 -6.70 10.84
C LEU A 23 -6.97 -6.61 10.77
N CYS A 24 -6.36 -5.49 11.18
CA CYS A 24 -4.90 -5.35 11.28
C CYS A 24 -4.29 -6.32 12.31
N CYS A 25 -5.03 -6.68 13.37
CA CYS A 25 -4.61 -7.66 14.37
C CYS A 25 -4.98 -9.11 14.02
N GLY A 26 -5.77 -9.33 12.97
CA GLY A 26 -6.21 -10.66 12.51
C GLY A 26 -5.35 -11.28 11.41
N PHE A 27 -4.29 -10.60 10.95
CA PHE A 27 -3.32 -11.16 10.01
C PHE A 27 -2.25 -11.96 10.76
N THR A 28 -2.63 -13.10 11.33
CA THR A 28 -1.69 -14.16 11.72
C THR A 28 -1.79 -15.27 10.68
N ALA A 29 -0.94 -15.21 9.66
CA ALA A 29 -0.43 -16.35 8.90
C ALA A 29 0.25 -15.86 7.60
N GLU A 30 1.46 -16.37 7.38
CA GLU A 30 2.18 -16.53 6.10
C GLU A 30 2.87 -15.32 5.46
N GLY A 31 4.21 -15.42 5.42
CA GLY A 31 5.00 -15.02 4.25
C GLY A 31 6.14 -14.02 4.49
N ASN A 32 7.24 -14.47 5.11
CA ASN A 32 8.55 -13.84 4.96
C ASN A 32 8.98 -13.89 3.50
N LEU A 33 9.29 -12.75 2.88
CA LEU A 33 10.04 -12.68 1.62
C LEU A 33 10.90 -11.40 1.60
N VAL A 34 12.11 -11.50 2.12
CA VAL A 34 13.26 -10.77 1.59
C VAL A 34 14.13 -11.85 0.92
N PRO A 35 14.44 -11.75 -0.39
CA PRO A 35 15.38 -12.65 -1.03
C PRO A 35 16.80 -12.27 -0.58
N SER A 36 17.47 -13.16 0.15
CA SER A 36 18.92 -13.16 0.29
C SER A 36 19.48 -14.10 -0.79
N ASP A 37 20.09 -13.58 -1.84
CA ASP A 37 20.94 -14.39 -2.71
C ASP A 37 21.93 -13.48 -3.45
N ALA A 38 23.19 -13.48 -2.99
CA ALA A 38 24.36 -13.22 -3.82
C ALA A 38 25.65 -13.46 -3.03
N TYR A 39 26.19 -14.69 -2.93
CA TYR A 39 27.64 -14.89 -2.71
C TYR A 39 28.13 -16.23 -3.29
N ALA A 40 29.34 -16.19 -3.85
CA ALA A 40 30.04 -17.33 -4.46
C ALA A 40 30.61 -18.29 -3.39
N GLN A 41 30.50 -19.60 -3.63
CA GLN A 41 31.03 -20.66 -2.74
C GLN A 41 32.51 -20.94 -3.02
N ASN A 42 33.28 -21.25 -1.97
CA ASN A 42 34.70 -21.65 -2.02
C ASN A 42 34.90 -23.08 -1.45
N GLU A 43 35.95 -23.79 -1.89
CA GLU A 43 36.13 -25.26 -1.78
C GLU A 43 36.78 -25.80 -0.47
N ASN A 44 36.66 -25.14 0.69
CA ASN A 44 37.22 -25.66 1.97
C ASN A 44 36.11 -26.20 2.91
N PRO A 45 36.20 -27.45 3.45
CA PRO A 45 35.15 -28.02 4.30
C PRO A 45 35.11 -27.48 5.74
N PHE A 46 36.15 -26.79 6.23
CA PHE A 46 36.22 -26.29 7.61
C PHE A 46 35.90 -24.79 7.74
N TRP A 47 36.28 -24.00 6.74
CA TRP A 47 36.10 -22.55 6.73
C TRP A 47 35.19 -22.11 5.59
N THR A 48 34.13 -21.37 5.92
CA THR A 48 33.29 -20.65 4.95
C THR A 48 33.68 -19.18 4.97
N ALA A 49 34.01 -18.58 3.82
CA ALA A 49 34.43 -17.18 3.76
C ALA A 49 33.66 -16.39 2.70
N ALA A 50 33.30 -15.15 3.01
CA ALA A 50 32.58 -14.24 2.13
C ALA A 50 33.06 -12.80 2.32
N GLY A 51 33.03 -11.98 1.26
CA GLY A 51 33.46 -10.59 1.34
C GLY A 51 33.21 -9.82 0.04
N ASP A 52 33.51 -8.52 0.09
CA ASP A 52 33.36 -7.59 -1.03
C ASP A 52 34.29 -7.88 -2.22
N GLU A 53 34.08 -7.18 -3.35
CA GLU A 53 35.02 -7.23 -4.48
C GLU A 53 36.46 -6.92 -4.02
N GLY A 54 37.41 -7.77 -4.39
CA GLY A 54 38.81 -7.63 -3.97
C GLY A 54 39.15 -8.31 -2.62
N PHE A 55 38.20 -8.99 -1.98
CA PHE A 55 38.44 -9.89 -0.88
C PHE A 55 39.09 -11.20 -1.33
N THR A 56 40.11 -11.63 -0.61
CA THR A 56 40.72 -12.96 -0.79
C THR A 56 40.88 -13.65 0.56
N PHE A 57 40.49 -14.92 0.60
CA PHE A 57 40.69 -15.82 1.72
C PHE A 57 41.73 -16.87 1.36
N GLN A 58 42.76 -17.02 2.20
CA GLN A 58 43.78 -18.06 2.08
C GLN A 58 43.91 -18.82 3.39
N THR A 59 44.07 -20.13 3.31
CA THR A 59 44.11 -21.03 4.46
C THR A 59 45.25 -22.03 4.29
N ASP A 60 45.94 -22.32 5.38
CA ASP A 60 47.08 -23.26 5.46
C ASP A 60 46.74 -24.39 6.45
N GLY A 61 45.53 -24.97 6.32
CA GLY A 61 44.96 -26.00 7.19
C GLY A 61 43.83 -25.49 8.11
N GLU A 62 43.39 -26.32 9.05
CA GLU A 62 42.29 -26.00 9.98
C GLU A 62 42.66 -24.84 10.92
N ASP A 63 43.93 -24.76 11.33
CA ASP A 63 44.39 -23.88 12.41
C ASP A 63 45.00 -22.55 11.97
N ARG A 64 45.05 -22.23 10.66
CA ARG A 64 45.64 -20.97 10.17
C ARG A 64 44.98 -20.46 8.89
N PHE A 65 44.57 -19.20 8.90
CA PHE A 65 44.05 -18.52 7.70
C PHE A 65 44.41 -17.03 7.68
N THR A 66 44.29 -16.43 6.49
CA THR A 66 44.55 -15.03 6.22
C THR A 66 43.43 -14.46 5.35
N LEU A 67 42.86 -13.34 5.80
CA LEU A 67 41.93 -12.48 5.09
C LEU A 67 42.73 -11.34 4.47
N SER A 68 42.44 -10.97 3.24
CA SER A 68 43.06 -9.81 2.60
C SER A 68 42.05 -9.04 1.76
N LEU A 69 42.09 -7.72 1.87
CA LEU A 69 41.27 -6.79 1.11
C LEU A 69 42.18 -5.90 0.27
N ALA A 70 42.06 -6.01 -1.06
CA ALA A 70 42.86 -5.21 -2.00
C ALA A 70 42.32 -3.77 -2.19
N GLN A 71 41.12 -3.49 -1.67
CA GLN A 71 40.44 -2.19 -1.64
C GLN A 71 39.59 -2.07 -0.36
N GLU A 72 39.19 -0.86 0.03
CA GLU A 72 38.34 -0.66 1.22
C GLU A 72 37.03 -1.45 1.08
N GLY A 73 36.77 -2.36 2.02
CA GLY A 73 35.58 -3.21 2.02
C GLY A 73 35.51 -4.06 3.30
N TYR A 74 34.69 -5.11 3.27
CA TYR A 74 34.64 -6.08 4.37
C TYR A 74 34.83 -7.51 3.87
N GLY A 75 35.32 -8.37 4.76
CA GLY A 75 35.36 -9.81 4.52
C GLY A 75 35.37 -10.62 5.81
N CYS A 76 34.75 -11.79 5.78
CA CYS A 76 34.65 -12.70 6.92
C CYS A 76 35.11 -14.11 6.56
N ALA A 77 35.58 -14.84 7.58
CA ALA A 77 35.74 -16.28 7.54
C ALA A 77 35.16 -16.90 8.81
N THR A 78 34.44 -18.00 8.63
CA THR A 78 33.61 -18.61 9.64
C THR A 78 33.86 -20.11 9.72
N CYS A 79 33.96 -20.64 10.94
CA CYS A 79 34.04 -22.07 11.21
C CYS A 79 32.99 -22.51 12.21
N VAL A 80 32.51 -23.75 12.08
CA VAL A 80 31.54 -24.37 13.00
C VAL A 80 32.25 -25.44 13.82
N LEU A 81 32.10 -25.40 15.14
CA LEU A 81 32.76 -26.29 16.11
C LEU A 81 31.73 -27.03 16.97
N ASP A 82 31.99 -28.28 17.33
CA ASP A 82 31.16 -29.03 18.28
C ASP A 82 31.42 -28.59 19.73
N VAL A 83 30.36 -28.29 20.49
CA VAL A 83 30.44 -27.87 21.90
C VAL A 83 29.46 -28.62 22.81
N GLN A 84 29.70 -28.59 24.11
CA GLN A 84 28.84 -29.17 25.13
C GLN A 84 27.91 -28.11 25.72
N PRO A 85 26.64 -28.43 25.98
CA PRO A 85 25.72 -27.51 26.64
C PRO A 85 26.16 -27.12 28.06
N LYS A 86 25.77 -25.92 28.52
CA LYS A 86 26.08 -25.36 29.87
C LYS A 86 27.57 -25.41 30.24
N THR A 87 28.45 -25.33 29.25
CA THR A 87 29.88 -25.48 29.47
C THR A 87 30.57 -24.17 29.17
N ILE A 88 31.47 -23.76 30.06
CA ILE A 88 32.31 -22.59 29.85
C ILE A 88 33.46 -23.03 28.97
N TYR A 89 33.65 -22.36 27.84
CA TYR A 89 34.78 -22.56 26.94
C TYR A 89 35.78 -21.42 27.07
N ARG A 90 37.06 -21.75 27.08
CA ARG A 90 38.15 -20.83 26.82
C ARG A 90 38.49 -20.89 25.35
N ILE A 91 38.35 -19.75 24.67
CA ILE A 91 38.66 -19.60 23.25
C ILE A 91 39.95 -18.77 23.17
N THR A 92 40.99 -19.36 22.59
CA THR A 92 42.30 -18.76 22.43
C THR A 92 42.73 -18.83 20.96
N TYR A 93 43.28 -17.75 20.42
CA TYR A 93 43.87 -17.73 19.08
C TYR A 93 44.94 -16.64 18.98
N MET A 94 45.87 -16.81 18.06
CA MET A 94 46.86 -15.79 17.69
C MET A 94 46.29 -14.95 16.55
N ALA A 95 46.35 -13.63 16.67
CA ALA A 95 45.89 -12.70 15.64
C ALA A 95 46.93 -11.62 15.32
N ALA A 96 47.00 -11.23 14.06
CA ALA A 96 47.75 -10.07 13.58
C ALA A 96 46.97 -9.35 12.47
N SER A 97 47.05 -8.02 12.42
CA SER A 97 46.42 -7.17 11.39
C SER A 97 47.38 -6.08 10.91
N SER A 98 47.42 -5.82 9.60
CA SER A 98 48.32 -4.84 8.97
C SER A 98 47.65 -3.53 8.52
N GLY A 99 46.39 -3.26 8.90
CA GLY A 99 45.63 -2.03 8.60
C GLY A 99 45.10 -1.32 9.85
N GLU A 100 44.70 -0.04 9.72
CA GLU A 100 44.18 0.78 10.86
C GLU A 100 42.88 0.23 11.47
N ASP A 101 42.19 -0.68 10.76
CA ASP A 101 40.92 -1.30 11.18
C ASP A 101 41.04 -2.82 11.33
N ALA A 102 40.53 -3.31 12.46
CA ALA A 102 41.01 -4.51 13.12
C ALA A 102 40.39 -5.81 12.62
N LEU A 103 41.05 -6.92 12.98
CA LEU A 103 40.46 -8.25 12.93
C LEU A 103 39.63 -8.49 14.21
N TYR A 104 38.38 -8.90 14.08
CA TYR A 104 37.47 -9.15 15.21
C TYR A 104 36.84 -10.54 15.12
N CYS A 105 36.69 -11.23 16.25
CA CYS A 105 35.99 -12.52 16.33
C CYS A 105 34.61 -12.34 16.96
N ILE A 106 33.56 -12.76 16.26
CA ILE A 106 32.17 -12.67 16.71
C ILE A 106 31.54 -14.08 16.61
N PRO A 107 31.04 -14.65 17.70
CA PRO A 107 29.97 -15.65 17.63
C PRO A 107 28.75 -14.97 17.00
N GLU A 108 28.24 -15.48 15.88
CA GLU A 108 27.21 -14.83 15.04
C GLU A 108 25.96 -14.34 15.82
N GLU A 109 25.70 -14.97 16.96
CA GLU A 109 24.61 -14.69 17.89
C GLU A 109 24.84 -13.45 18.80
N LEU A 110 25.84 -12.61 18.53
CA LEU A 110 26.13 -11.40 19.30
C LEU A 110 26.16 -10.13 18.41
N SER A 111 25.64 -9.01 18.92
CA SER A 111 25.84 -7.69 18.30
C SER A 111 27.25 -7.15 18.58
N ASP A 112 27.83 -6.45 17.59
CA ASP A 112 29.24 -6.01 17.43
C ASP A 112 29.99 -5.41 18.64
N SER A 113 29.32 -5.09 19.75
CA SER A 113 29.85 -4.17 20.77
C SER A 113 30.75 -4.79 21.86
N THR A 114 31.03 -6.10 21.86
CA THR A 114 31.78 -6.75 22.97
C THR A 114 32.97 -7.63 22.58
N SER A 115 33.34 -7.70 21.30
CA SER A 115 34.38 -8.63 20.83
C SER A 115 35.81 -8.13 21.02
N PRO A 116 36.78 -9.02 21.32
CA PRO A 116 38.19 -8.65 21.40
C PRO A 116 38.72 -8.26 20.02
N ILE A 117 39.46 -7.14 19.99
CA ILE A 117 39.91 -6.44 18.80
C ILE A 117 41.42 -6.63 18.63
N CYS A 118 41.89 -7.13 17.48
CA CYS A 118 43.32 -7.15 17.16
C CYS A 118 43.72 -5.99 16.24
N LYS A 119 44.40 -4.96 16.78
CA LYS A 119 44.99 -3.82 16.03
C LYS A 119 46.52 -3.89 15.90
N SER A 120 47.12 -5.05 16.18
CA SER A 120 48.58 -5.21 16.22
C SER A 120 49.09 -5.89 14.95
N ALA A 121 50.17 -5.36 14.37
CA ALA A 121 50.88 -6.02 13.26
C ALA A 121 51.72 -7.22 13.72
N ASP A 122 52.09 -7.27 15.00
CA ASP A 122 52.73 -8.44 15.62
C ASP A 122 51.67 -9.45 16.08
N GLU A 123 51.95 -10.76 15.96
CA GLU A 123 51.08 -11.83 16.46
C GLU A 123 50.82 -11.66 17.96
N THR A 124 49.55 -11.45 18.31
CA THR A 124 49.08 -11.29 19.69
C THR A 124 48.13 -12.42 20.06
N GLU A 125 48.33 -13.01 21.24
CA GLU A 125 47.41 -14.02 21.77
C GLU A 125 46.16 -13.32 22.30
N ILE A 126 45.00 -13.72 21.77
CA ILE A 126 43.69 -13.28 22.25
C ILE A 126 43.04 -14.44 22.97
N THR A 127 42.58 -14.20 24.21
CA THR A 127 41.85 -15.18 25.01
C THR A 127 40.59 -14.56 25.59
N PHE A 128 39.46 -15.22 25.39
CA PHE A 128 38.20 -14.87 26.06
C PHE A 128 37.45 -16.13 26.50
N TYR A 129 36.48 -15.94 27.40
CA TYR A 129 35.70 -17.01 27.99
C TYR A 129 34.24 -16.85 27.63
N GLY A 130 33.60 -17.96 27.25
CA GLY A 130 32.23 -17.97 26.79
C GLY A 130 31.41 -19.12 27.38
N LEU A 131 30.17 -18.88 27.81
CA LEU A 131 29.27 -19.93 28.25
C LEU A 131 28.28 -20.31 27.15
N THR A 132 28.20 -21.59 26.82
CA THR A 132 27.20 -22.13 25.89
C THR A 132 25.81 -22.17 26.50
N SER A 133 24.78 -22.17 25.64
CA SER A 133 23.40 -22.29 26.10
C SER A 133 23.14 -23.67 26.75
N PRO A 134 22.02 -23.83 27.49
CA PRO A 134 21.57 -25.10 28.04
C PRO A 134 21.42 -26.31 27.10
N ASP A 135 21.34 -26.09 25.78
CA ASP A 135 21.14 -27.11 24.75
C ASP A 135 22.04 -26.92 23.51
N GLN A 136 22.86 -25.86 23.45
CA GLN A 136 23.80 -25.60 22.36
C GLN A 136 24.83 -26.74 22.20
N THR A 137 24.83 -27.34 21.01
CA THR A 137 25.73 -28.45 20.63
C THR A 137 26.76 -28.06 19.57
N THR A 138 26.59 -26.91 18.94
CA THR A 138 27.49 -26.34 17.93
C THR A 138 27.75 -24.87 18.23
N LEU A 139 28.95 -24.40 17.93
CA LEU A 139 29.39 -23.02 18.09
C LEU A 139 29.98 -22.53 16.76
N GLU A 140 29.37 -21.49 16.21
CA GLU A 140 29.88 -20.82 15.01
C GLU A 140 30.77 -19.63 15.41
N LEU A 141 32.00 -19.59 14.90
CA LEU A 141 32.96 -18.51 15.14
C LEU A 141 33.30 -17.82 13.83
N SER A 142 32.92 -16.54 13.73
CA SER A 142 33.19 -15.70 12.57
C SER A 142 34.31 -14.70 12.86
N PHE A 143 35.22 -14.53 11.92
CA PHE A 143 36.35 -13.62 12.00
C PHE A 143 36.27 -12.60 10.86
N PHE A 144 36.21 -11.33 11.22
CA PHE A 144 35.97 -10.23 10.29
C PHE A 144 37.20 -9.36 10.11
N LEU A 145 37.45 -8.96 8.87
CA LEU A 145 38.37 -7.89 8.48
C LEU A 145 37.53 -6.75 7.89
N GLY A 146 37.33 -5.68 8.67
CA GLY A 146 36.41 -4.58 8.36
C GLY A 146 34.93 -4.91 8.63
N SER A 147 34.06 -3.90 8.56
CA SER A 147 32.60 -4.03 8.71
C SER A 147 31.84 -3.17 7.69
N LEU A 148 30.52 -3.36 7.60
CA LEU A 148 29.63 -2.53 6.76
C LEU A 148 29.60 -1.05 7.20
N GLU A 149 29.94 -0.75 8.46
CA GLU A 149 29.97 0.60 9.03
C GLU A 149 31.37 1.22 8.98
N GLU A 150 32.42 0.40 9.06
CA GLU A 150 33.84 0.78 9.04
C GLU A 150 34.63 -0.17 8.10
N PRO A 151 34.68 0.11 6.78
CA PRO A 151 35.38 -0.74 5.83
C PRO A 151 36.89 -0.69 6.04
N ALA A 152 37.56 -1.83 5.93
CA ALA A 152 39.00 -1.95 6.17
C ALA A 152 39.79 -2.13 4.88
N LEU A 153 41.06 -1.76 4.92
CA LEU A 153 42.06 -2.04 3.88
C LEU A 153 43.27 -2.71 4.53
N GLY A 154 43.69 -3.87 4.01
CA GLY A 154 44.87 -4.58 4.50
C GLY A 154 44.68 -6.08 4.63
N THR A 155 45.46 -6.70 5.52
CA THR A 155 45.40 -8.14 5.77
C THR A 155 45.25 -8.44 7.26
N GLY A 156 44.48 -9.48 7.59
CA GLY A 156 44.32 -10.02 8.93
C GLY A 156 44.57 -11.52 8.93
N SER A 157 45.41 -12.02 9.84
CA SER A 157 45.74 -13.44 9.94
C SER A 157 45.42 -13.99 11.31
N ILE A 158 44.91 -15.23 11.33
CA ILE A 158 44.70 -16.02 12.54
C ILE A 158 45.47 -17.32 12.48
N ALA A 159 46.01 -17.70 13.64
CA ALA A 159 46.65 -18.98 13.86
C ALA A 159 46.27 -19.58 15.22
N GLN A 160 46.39 -20.90 15.37
CA GLN A 160 46.30 -21.60 16.66
C GLN A 160 44.95 -21.42 17.39
N LEU A 161 43.83 -21.49 16.66
CA LEU A 161 42.51 -21.48 17.27
C LEU A 161 42.34 -22.69 18.21
N SER A 162 42.07 -22.43 19.48
CA SER A 162 41.89 -23.44 20.51
C SER A 162 40.63 -23.15 21.30
N VAL A 163 39.69 -24.10 21.30
CA VAL A 163 38.43 -24.01 22.02
C VAL A 163 38.36 -25.16 23.02
N VAL A 164 38.53 -24.85 24.31
CA VAL A 164 38.69 -25.87 25.37
C VAL A 164 37.71 -25.63 26.52
N PRO A 165 36.97 -26.65 26.99
CA PRO A 165 36.07 -26.50 28.13
C PRO A 165 36.87 -26.29 29.43
N VAL A 166 36.39 -25.37 30.27
CA VAL A 166 36.99 -25.01 31.56
C VAL A 166 35.95 -25.03 32.68
N LYS A 167 36.39 -25.24 33.93
CA LYS A 167 35.49 -25.33 35.09
C LYS A 167 35.17 -23.97 35.72
N ASP A 168 36.11 -23.03 35.71
CA ASP A 168 35.99 -21.72 36.36
C ASP A 168 36.65 -20.62 35.49
N VAL A 169 36.14 -19.39 35.59
CA VAL A 169 36.66 -18.19 34.89
C VAL A 169 37.55 -17.39 35.87
N PRO A 170 38.77 -16.96 35.48
CA PRO A 170 39.59 -16.10 36.33
C PRO A 170 38.92 -14.75 36.64
N GLU A 171 39.06 -14.23 37.87
CA GLU A 171 38.40 -12.98 38.32
C GLU A 171 38.71 -11.74 37.45
N SER A 172 39.79 -11.76 36.66
CA SER A 172 40.22 -10.68 35.78
C SER A 172 39.90 -10.89 34.29
N ALA A 173 39.17 -11.96 33.93
CA ALA A 173 38.93 -12.33 32.53
C ALA A 173 37.61 -11.75 31.97
N HIS A 174 37.62 -11.39 30.70
CA HIS A 174 36.41 -11.01 29.96
C HIS A 174 35.54 -12.25 29.70
N TYR A 175 34.27 -12.16 30.09
CA TYR A 175 33.28 -13.23 30.02
C TYR A 175 32.08 -12.78 29.18
N VAL A 176 31.73 -13.58 28.17
CA VAL A 176 30.59 -13.32 27.26
C VAL A 176 29.65 -14.53 27.22
N TRP A 177 28.40 -14.31 26.83
CA TRP A 177 27.49 -15.41 26.50
C TRP A 177 27.77 -15.81 25.05
N LEU A 178 27.96 -17.09 24.75
CA LEU A 178 28.18 -17.58 23.37
C LEU A 178 26.86 -17.83 22.63
N TYR A 179 25.80 -17.18 23.10
CA TYR A 179 24.45 -17.24 22.58
C TYR A 179 23.72 -15.95 22.97
N ASP A 180 22.76 -15.54 22.14
CA ASP A 180 21.87 -14.45 22.48
C ASP A 180 20.93 -14.92 23.60
N VAL A 181 21.12 -14.35 24.79
CA VAL A 181 20.36 -14.71 25.99
C VAL A 181 18.87 -14.41 25.83
N ASP A 182 18.50 -13.39 25.05
CA ASP A 182 17.12 -12.98 24.81
C ASP A 182 16.44 -13.91 23.79
N LEU A 183 17.11 -14.24 22.67
CA LEU A 183 16.61 -15.23 21.69
C LEU A 183 16.50 -16.63 22.31
N TRP A 184 17.52 -17.05 23.07
CA TRP A 184 17.51 -18.35 23.73
C TRP A 184 16.43 -18.45 24.81
N GLN A 185 16.21 -17.39 25.60
CA GLN A 185 15.08 -17.34 26.55
C GLN A 185 13.73 -17.37 25.84
N MET A 186 13.62 -16.79 24.65
CA MET A 186 12.41 -16.85 23.83
C MET A 186 12.15 -18.24 23.23
N GLU A 187 13.19 -18.94 22.78
CA GLU A 187 13.08 -20.26 22.14
C GLU A 187 12.91 -21.40 23.15
N HIS A 188 13.54 -21.33 24.33
CA HIS A 188 13.64 -22.45 25.27
C HIS A 188 12.79 -22.30 26.54
N THR A 189 11.91 -21.30 26.60
CA THR A 189 10.83 -21.29 27.59
C THR A 189 9.60 -22.05 27.10
N GLU A 190 9.76 -23.35 26.82
CA GLU A 190 8.66 -24.26 26.45
C GLU A 190 7.64 -24.54 27.60
N GLU A 191 7.89 -24.06 28.82
CA GLU A 191 6.87 -24.00 29.88
C GLU A 191 6.25 -22.59 30.07
N SER A 192 6.59 -21.61 29.23
CA SER A 192 6.02 -20.25 29.29
C SER A 192 5.52 -19.67 27.97
N SER A 193 5.49 -20.44 26.89
CA SER A 193 4.85 -20.03 25.63
C SER A 193 3.37 -19.68 25.84
N ASP A 194 2.65 -20.43 26.67
CA ASP A 194 1.28 -20.09 27.06
C ASP A 194 1.20 -18.88 27.99
N ALA A 195 2.22 -18.57 28.79
CA ALA A 195 2.18 -17.44 29.73
C ALA A 195 2.57 -16.10 29.08
N ASN A 196 3.57 -16.10 28.19
CA ASN A 196 4.01 -14.90 27.47
C ASN A 196 3.13 -14.57 26.25
N VAL A 197 2.58 -15.56 25.55
CA VAL A 197 1.53 -15.32 24.53
C VAL A 197 0.23 -14.85 25.19
N ASN A 198 -0.11 -15.35 26.38
CA ASN A 198 -1.23 -14.79 27.15
C ASN A 198 -0.91 -13.42 27.75
N ALA A 199 0.33 -13.10 28.13
CA ALA A 199 0.70 -11.77 28.63
C ALA A 199 0.67 -10.71 27.52
N ILE A 200 1.30 -10.99 26.37
CA ILE A 200 1.26 -10.13 25.18
C ILE A 200 -0.17 -10.06 24.62
N GLY A 201 -0.88 -11.18 24.55
CA GLY A 201 -2.28 -11.23 24.12
C GLY A 201 -3.23 -10.46 25.05
N MET A 202 -2.99 -10.49 26.37
CA MET A 202 -3.77 -9.73 27.34
C MET A 202 -3.43 -8.23 27.31
N ASP A 203 -2.16 -7.85 27.12
CA ASP A 203 -1.74 -6.46 26.93
C ASP A 203 -2.35 -5.87 25.64
N VAL A 204 -2.36 -6.64 24.55
CA VAL A 204 -3.02 -6.28 23.28
C VAL A 204 -4.53 -6.18 23.45
N ALA A 205 -5.17 -7.14 24.11
CA ALA A 205 -6.60 -7.10 24.37
C ALA A 205 -6.96 -5.89 25.25
N LEU A 206 -6.18 -5.58 26.28
CA LEU A 206 -6.39 -4.42 27.16
C LEU A 206 -6.19 -3.08 26.41
N VAL A 207 -5.18 -2.98 25.55
CA VAL A 207 -4.93 -1.79 24.71
C VAL A 207 -6.03 -1.64 23.66
N LEU A 208 -6.49 -2.72 23.03
CA LEU A 208 -7.58 -2.69 22.04
C LEU A 208 -8.94 -2.38 22.69
N ILE A 209 -9.24 -2.99 23.84
CA ILE A 209 -10.45 -2.71 24.61
C ILE A 209 -10.42 -1.27 25.15
N GLY A 210 -9.27 -0.83 25.66
CA GLY A 210 -9.05 0.55 26.12
C GLY A 210 -9.20 1.57 24.98
N SER A 211 -8.68 1.26 23.80
CA SER A 211 -8.82 2.07 22.58
C SER A 211 -10.26 2.12 22.07
N LEU A 212 -10.94 0.98 22.08
CA LEU A 212 -12.35 0.90 21.72
C LEU A 212 -13.21 1.70 22.71
N ALA A 213 -12.98 1.53 24.01
CA ALA A 213 -13.69 2.27 25.06
C ALA A 213 -13.43 3.78 24.95
N PHE A 214 -12.19 4.18 24.68
CA PHE A 214 -11.81 5.58 24.46
C PHE A 214 -12.50 6.18 23.22
N LEU A 215 -12.53 5.46 22.11
CA LEU A 215 -13.23 5.87 20.89
C LEU A 215 -14.74 5.98 21.10
N LEU A 216 -15.35 5.01 21.80
CA LEU A 216 -16.76 5.03 22.17
C LEU A 216 -17.09 6.19 23.11
N LEU A 217 -16.19 6.51 24.05
CA LEU A 217 -16.31 7.64 24.97
C LEU A 217 -16.25 8.97 24.21
N ILE A 218 -15.23 9.19 23.36
CA ILE A 218 -15.13 10.38 22.51
C ILE A 218 -16.37 10.53 21.64
N PHE A 219 -16.81 9.43 21.02
CA PHE A 219 -17.99 9.43 20.17
C PHE A 219 -19.24 9.83 20.94
N SER A 220 -19.46 9.26 22.13
CA SER A 220 -20.57 9.62 23.01
C SER A 220 -20.53 11.09 23.39
N LEU A 221 -19.34 11.61 23.73
CA LEU A 221 -19.15 13.01 24.13
C LEU A 221 -19.42 13.99 22.97
N ILE A 222 -18.96 13.68 21.76
CA ILE A 222 -19.20 14.52 20.56
C ILE A 222 -20.66 14.41 20.08
N ARG A 223 -21.23 13.21 20.06
CA ARG A 223 -22.61 12.96 19.56
C ARG A 223 -23.65 13.68 20.39
N ASN A 224 -23.53 13.62 21.72
CA ASN A 224 -24.53 14.17 22.63
C ASN A 224 -24.37 15.68 22.85
N GLY A 225 -23.59 16.35 22.00
CA GLY A 225 -23.38 17.79 22.05
C GLY A 225 -22.80 18.29 23.38
N TYR A 226 -22.11 17.44 24.14
CA TYR A 226 -21.69 17.76 25.51
C TYR A 226 -20.67 18.90 25.60
N PHE A 227 -20.03 19.23 24.47
CA PHE A 227 -19.09 20.34 24.35
C PHE A 227 -19.72 21.62 23.78
N ASP A 228 -21.02 21.59 23.44
CA ASP A 228 -21.78 22.71 22.86
C ASP A 228 -22.60 23.48 23.90
N ALA A 229 -22.68 22.98 25.14
CA ALA A 229 -23.43 23.64 26.20
C ALA A 229 -22.90 25.06 26.51
N PRO A 230 -23.79 26.02 26.82
CA PRO A 230 -23.41 27.39 27.15
C PRO A 230 -22.60 27.46 28.45
N VAL A 231 -21.84 28.57 28.59
CA VAL A 231 -20.96 28.86 29.73
C VAL A 231 -21.79 28.95 31.02
N PHE A 232 -21.77 27.91 31.84
CA PHE A 232 -22.28 27.98 33.21
C PHE A 232 -21.11 28.18 34.18
N THR A 233 -21.10 29.32 34.87
CA THR A 233 -20.21 29.59 36.00
C THR A 233 -20.69 28.81 37.22
N ASP A 234 -20.38 27.51 37.28
CA ASP A 234 -20.67 26.69 38.46
C ASP A 234 -19.44 26.73 39.40
N HIS A 235 -19.57 27.38 40.57
CA HIS A 235 -18.50 27.62 41.54
C HIS A 235 -18.22 26.41 42.47
N ARG A 236 -18.39 25.18 42.00
CA ARG A 236 -18.17 23.99 42.83
C ARG A 236 -16.69 23.59 42.95
N SER A 237 -16.37 22.94 44.07
CA SER A 237 -15.00 22.69 44.54
C SER A 237 -14.15 21.89 43.53
N GLY A 238 -12.95 22.38 43.23
CA GLY A 238 -11.96 21.75 42.34
C GLY A 238 -11.33 20.44 42.86
N ARG A 239 -12.06 19.66 43.66
CA ARG A 239 -11.63 18.35 44.17
C ARG A 239 -11.71 17.26 43.10
N GLY A 240 -12.61 17.39 42.13
CA GLY A 240 -12.80 16.39 41.07
C GLY A 240 -11.58 16.15 40.19
N VAL A 241 -10.76 17.19 39.94
CA VAL A 241 -9.55 17.04 39.11
C VAL A 241 -8.52 16.16 39.79
N TRP A 242 -8.36 16.27 41.11
CA TRP A 242 -7.42 15.46 41.87
C TRP A 242 -7.83 13.98 41.92
N ILE A 243 -9.13 13.68 41.87
CA ILE A 243 -9.63 12.31 41.76
C ILE A 243 -9.28 11.72 40.39
N ILE A 244 -9.53 12.47 39.30
CA ILE A 244 -9.22 12.04 37.93
C ILE A 244 -7.72 11.82 37.76
N LEU A 245 -6.90 12.79 38.18
CA LEU A 245 -5.44 12.70 38.10
C LEU A 245 -4.91 11.58 39.00
N GLY A 246 -5.42 11.44 40.22
CA GLY A 246 -5.02 10.40 41.15
C GLY A 246 -5.32 9.00 40.60
N PHE A 247 -6.51 8.79 40.03
CA PHE A 247 -6.85 7.51 39.40
C PHE A 247 -6.03 7.25 38.13
N GLY A 248 -5.80 8.27 37.29
CA GLY A 248 -4.95 8.15 36.10
C GLY A 248 -3.51 7.77 36.44
N VAL A 249 -2.90 8.47 37.41
CA VAL A 249 -1.54 8.16 37.89
C VAL A 249 -1.49 6.78 38.52
N LEU A 250 -2.45 6.42 39.39
CA LEU A 250 -2.48 5.10 40.00
C LEU A 250 -2.58 4.00 38.95
N PHE A 251 -3.46 4.17 37.95
CA PHE A 251 -3.61 3.23 36.85
C PHE A 251 -2.32 3.08 36.04
N SER A 252 -1.68 4.18 35.66
CA SER A 252 -0.39 4.17 34.95
C SER A 252 0.75 3.60 35.80
N VAL A 253 0.76 3.82 37.11
CA VAL A 253 1.77 3.24 38.02
C VAL A 253 1.61 1.72 38.13
N VAL A 254 0.38 1.23 38.24
CA VAL A 254 0.11 -0.22 38.24
C VAL A 254 0.59 -0.84 36.94
N LEU A 255 0.25 -0.26 35.79
CA LEU A 255 0.70 -0.74 34.47
C LEU A 255 2.23 -0.66 34.33
N GLY A 256 2.84 0.46 34.75
CA GLY A 256 4.29 0.65 34.68
C GLY A 256 5.08 -0.29 35.59
N TYR A 257 4.47 -0.80 36.66
CA TYR A 257 5.07 -1.79 37.56
C TYR A 257 4.99 -3.22 36.98
N VAL A 258 3.87 -3.59 36.36
CA VAL A 258 3.66 -4.95 35.84
C VAL A 258 4.26 -5.17 34.45
N THR A 259 4.52 -4.09 33.70
CA THR A 259 5.12 -4.17 32.36
C THR A 259 6.60 -3.83 32.39
N PHE A 260 7.41 -4.58 31.64
CA PHE A 260 8.82 -4.25 31.44
C PHE A 260 8.95 -2.98 30.58
N GLY A 261 8.35 -3.00 29.39
CA GLY A 261 8.40 -1.93 28.39
C GLY A 261 9.26 -2.29 27.19
N HIS A 262 9.56 -1.30 26.35
CA HIS A 262 10.37 -1.53 25.16
C HIS A 262 11.80 -1.92 25.57
N PRO A 263 12.31 -3.11 25.18
CA PRO A 263 13.53 -3.65 25.75
C PRO A 263 14.74 -2.72 25.64
N THR A 264 15.02 -2.23 24.44
CA THR A 264 16.16 -1.35 24.17
C THR A 264 16.08 -0.04 24.96
N ASP A 265 14.90 0.58 25.01
CA ASP A 265 14.73 1.88 25.66
C ASP A 265 14.86 1.74 27.18
N MET A 266 14.24 0.70 27.74
CA MET A 266 14.25 0.44 29.18
C MET A 266 15.63 0.05 29.69
N VAL A 267 16.37 -0.78 28.95
CA VAL A 267 17.75 -1.14 29.29
C VAL A 267 18.65 0.08 29.20
N ASN A 268 18.57 0.87 28.13
CA ASN A 268 19.36 2.08 27.96
C ASN A 268 19.12 3.11 29.06
N PHE A 269 17.86 3.50 29.32
CA PHE A 269 17.55 4.47 30.37
C PHE A 269 17.94 3.98 31.76
N SER A 270 17.74 2.70 32.06
CA SER A 270 18.13 2.11 33.35
C SER A 270 19.65 2.11 33.54
N SER A 271 20.39 1.76 32.48
CA SER A 271 21.86 1.72 32.49
C SER A 271 22.44 3.12 32.62
N TRP A 272 21.94 4.08 31.85
CA TRP A 272 22.34 5.48 31.95
C TRP A 272 22.03 6.07 33.32
N ALA A 273 20.88 5.74 33.92
CA ALA A 273 20.53 6.19 35.26
C ALA A 273 21.54 5.68 36.30
N LEU A 274 21.71 4.36 36.43
CA LEU A 274 22.61 3.77 37.41
C LEU A 274 24.05 4.26 37.23
N HIS A 275 24.50 4.37 35.99
CA HIS A 275 25.83 4.87 35.67
C HIS A 275 26.00 6.34 36.02
N ALA A 276 25.08 7.21 35.60
CA ALA A 276 25.11 8.63 35.97
C ALA A 276 25.15 8.78 37.50
N GLY A 277 24.35 8.01 38.23
CA GLY A 277 24.35 7.99 39.69
C GLY A 277 25.65 7.50 40.32
N LYS A 278 26.43 6.67 39.60
CA LYS A 278 27.69 6.07 40.08
C LYS A 278 28.91 6.95 39.77
N VAL A 279 29.05 7.43 38.52
CA VAL A 279 30.21 8.20 38.08
C VAL A 279 30.04 9.71 38.25
N GLY A 280 28.80 10.19 38.36
CA GLY A 280 28.48 11.62 38.44
C GLY A 280 28.36 12.30 37.08
N LEU A 281 27.73 13.47 37.05
CA LEU A 281 27.46 14.23 35.81
C LEU A 281 28.73 14.62 35.01
N PRO A 282 29.85 15.05 35.61
CA PRO A 282 31.05 15.43 34.86
C PRO A 282 31.70 14.28 34.09
N ASP A 283 31.54 13.05 34.56
CA ASP A 283 32.19 11.85 34.01
C ASP A 283 31.26 11.03 33.09
N PHE A 284 29.97 11.37 33.02
CA PHE A 284 28.97 10.57 32.31
C PHE A 284 29.34 10.33 30.83
N TYR A 285 29.57 11.39 30.03
CA TYR A 285 29.85 11.26 28.59
C TYR A 285 31.30 10.87 28.25
N ILE A 286 32.22 10.88 29.22
CA ILE A 286 33.65 10.58 28.98
C ILE A 286 34.08 9.21 29.51
N SER A 287 33.18 8.49 30.17
CA SER A 287 33.43 7.19 30.80
C SER A 287 33.33 5.99 29.85
N GLY A 288 33.16 6.23 28.54
CA GLY A 288 32.98 5.18 27.52
C GLY A 288 31.55 4.65 27.40
N MET A 289 30.59 5.15 28.19
CA MET A 289 29.18 4.77 28.06
C MET A 289 28.55 5.44 26.83
N TRP A 290 28.00 4.62 25.93
CA TRP A 290 27.18 5.10 24.84
C TRP A 290 25.85 5.66 25.36
N ALA A 291 25.49 6.88 24.97
CA ALA A 291 24.23 7.53 25.30
C ALA A 291 23.89 8.58 24.22
N ASP A 292 22.77 8.47 23.52
CA ASP A 292 22.35 9.37 22.44
C ASP A 292 21.53 10.58 22.92
N TYR A 293 21.08 10.60 24.18
CA TYR A 293 20.30 11.71 24.74
C TYR A 293 21.18 12.90 25.15
N PRO A 294 20.69 14.15 25.03
CA PRO A 294 21.42 15.32 25.52
C PRO A 294 21.29 15.50 27.05
N PRO A 295 22.10 16.40 27.65
CA PRO A 295 22.22 16.57 29.11
C PRO A 295 20.93 16.79 29.90
N GLY A 296 19.90 17.38 29.29
CA GLY A 296 18.69 17.81 29.99
C GLY A 296 17.95 16.64 30.66
N TYR A 297 17.80 15.52 29.96
CA TYR A 297 17.13 14.34 30.54
C TYR A 297 18.05 13.52 31.45
N ILE A 298 19.37 13.60 31.27
CA ILE A 298 20.34 12.94 32.14
C ILE A 298 20.24 13.44 33.59
N TYR A 299 19.82 14.69 33.83
CA TYR A 299 19.52 15.16 35.19
C TYR A 299 18.41 14.34 35.87
N VAL A 300 17.36 13.97 35.12
CA VAL A 300 16.27 13.16 35.64
C VAL A 300 16.78 11.75 35.96
N LEU A 301 17.52 11.15 35.01
CA LEU A 301 18.11 9.82 35.19
C LEU A 301 19.15 9.78 36.30
N TYR A 302 19.91 10.86 36.51
CA TYR A 302 20.88 10.98 37.59
C TYR A 302 20.20 10.87 38.96
N VAL A 303 19.07 11.56 39.17
CA VAL A 303 18.31 11.46 40.42
C VAL A 303 17.74 10.05 40.61
N VAL A 304 17.17 9.46 39.55
CA VAL A 304 16.67 8.07 39.59
C VAL A 304 17.79 7.08 39.89
N GLY A 305 18.97 7.29 39.30
CA GLY A 305 20.17 6.48 39.48
C GLY A 305 20.77 6.57 40.87
N LEU A 306 20.82 7.77 41.47
CA LEU A 306 21.23 7.95 42.87
C LEU A 306 20.33 7.14 43.81
N MET A 307 19.01 7.18 43.58
CA MET A 307 18.05 6.39 44.35
C MET A 307 18.19 4.88 44.07
N GLY A 308 18.41 4.48 42.81
CA GLY A 308 18.65 3.10 42.43
C GLY A 308 19.87 2.51 43.11
N ASN A 309 20.99 3.24 43.08
CA ASN A 309 22.23 2.86 43.76
C ASN A 309 22.07 2.80 45.28
N LEU A 310 21.35 3.77 45.88
CA LEU A 310 21.07 3.78 47.33
C LEU A 310 20.23 2.57 47.77
N LEU A 311 19.27 2.15 46.94
CA LEU A 311 18.35 1.05 47.24
C LEU A 311 18.84 -0.32 46.74
N GLY A 312 20.01 -0.39 46.10
CA GLY A 312 20.57 -1.62 45.54
C GLY A 312 19.76 -2.19 44.37
N LEU A 313 19.05 -1.33 43.63
CA LEU A 313 18.21 -1.72 42.50
C LEU A 313 19.04 -1.94 41.23
N LYS A 314 18.62 -2.91 40.41
CA LYS A 314 19.28 -3.30 39.16
C LYS A 314 18.35 -3.17 37.97
N VAL A 315 18.92 -3.10 36.77
CA VAL A 315 18.19 -3.20 35.50
C VAL A 315 17.34 -4.48 35.50
N GLY A 316 16.10 -4.40 35.01
CA GLY A 316 15.18 -5.53 35.00
C GLY A 316 14.22 -5.58 36.19
N MET A 317 14.57 -4.99 37.34
CA MET A 317 13.70 -5.05 38.52
C MET A 317 12.40 -4.24 38.32
N PRO A 318 11.21 -4.80 38.58
CA PRO A 318 9.93 -4.10 38.38
C PRO A 318 9.84 -2.73 39.05
N LEU A 319 10.38 -2.62 40.27
CA LEU A 319 10.42 -1.37 41.01
C LEU A 319 11.32 -0.32 40.33
N PHE A 320 12.46 -0.74 39.77
CA PHE A 320 13.36 0.17 39.07
C PHE A 320 12.80 0.60 37.71
N ASN A 321 12.17 -0.33 36.98
CA ASN A 321 11.45 -0.03 35.74
C ASN A 321 10.37 1.03 35.99
N LEU A 322 9.58 0.88 37.06
CA LEU A 322 8.60 1.89 37.45
C LEU A 322 9.26 3.24 37.76
N MET A 323 10.42 3.27 38.44
CA MET A 323 11.12 4.52 38.73
C MET A 323 11.60 5.25 37.47
N ILE A 324 12.00 4.52 36.42
CA ILE A 324 12.35 5.08 35.12
C ILE A 324 11.12 5.68 34.41
N LYS A 325 9.96 5.01 34.53
CA LYS A 325 8.69 5.42 33.89
C LYS A 325 7.99 6.58 34.62
N LEU A 326 8.18 6.69 35.93
CA LEU A 326 7.46 7.61 36.79
C LEU A 326 7.56 9.11 36.39
N PRO A 327 8.73 9.66 35.99
CA PRO A 327 8.84 11.05 35.54
C PRO A 327 7.90 11.37 34.38
N SER A 328 7.78 10.46 33.40
CA SER A 328 6.91 10.61 32.24
C SER A 328 5.43 10.58 32.65
N ILE A 329 5.04 9.60 33.49
CA ILE A 329 3.67 9.47 34.03
C ILE A 329 3.22 10.74 34.78
N LEU A 330 4.11 11.32 35.60
CA LEU A 330 3.83 12.54 36.34
C LEU A 330 3.69 13.75 35.40
N CYS A 331 4.49 13.82 34.32
CA CYS A 331 4.37 14.87 33.31
C CYS A 331 3.06 14.77 32.52
N ASP A 332 2.58 13.56 32.23
CA ASP A 332 1.27 13.35 31.60
C ASP A 332 0.12 13.85 32.50
N ALA A 333 0.20 13.58 33.81
CA ALA A 333 -0.76 14.12 34.78
C ALA A 333 -0.70 15.66 34.85
N ALA A 334 0.50 16.25 34.80
CA ALA A 334 0.68 17.69 34.75
C ALA A 334 0.08 18.30 33.47
N CYS A 335 0.22 17.64 32.32
CA CYS A 335 -0.44 18.02 31.07
C CYS A 335 -1.98 17.94 31.18
N GLY A 336 -2.51 16.89 31.81
CA GLY A 336 -3.95 16.79 32.12
C GLY A 336 -4.44 17.94 33.00
N TYR A 337 -3.69 18.30 34.03
CA TYR A 337 -3.99 19.45 34.88
C TYR A 337 -3.94 20.79 34.12
N PHE A 338 -2.97 20.93 33.20
CA PHE A 338 -2.88 22.10 32.32
C PHE A 338 -4.15 22.26 31.47
N ILE A 339 -4.60 21.18 30.82
CA ILE A 339 -5.86 21.17 30.06
C ILE A 339 -7.05 21.53 30.94
N TYR A 340 -7.15 20.93 32.12
CA TYR A 340 -8.21 21.28 33.08
C TYR A 340 -8.20 22.78 33.43
N ARG A 341 -7.05 23.35 33.76
CA ARG A 341 -6.93 24.77 34.16
C ARG A 341 -7.39 25.69 33.03
N ILE A 342 -7.00 25.40 31.79
CA ILE A 342 -7.41 26.20 30.63
C ILE A 342 -8.89 25.99 30.35
N ALA A 343 -9.34 24.74 30.23
CA ALA A 343 -10.72 24.38 29.93
C ALA A 343 -11.71 24.97 30.93
N LYS A 344 -11.35 25.05 32.22
CA LYS A 344 -12.21 25.62 33.27
C LYS A 344 -12.58 27.07 33.00
N LYS A 345 -11.69 27.84 32.37
CA LYS A 345 -11.94 29.24 31.98
C LYS A 345 -12.98 29.35 30.85
N TYR A 346 -13.08 28.34 29.97
CA TYR A 346 -13.88 28.40 28.75
C TYR A 346 -15.16 27.54 28.78
N MET A 347 -15.20 26.49 29.61
CA MET A 347 -16.25 25.45 29.58
C MET A 347 -16.81 25.10 30.97
N GLY A 348 -16.37 25.79 32.03
CA GLY A 348 -16.75 25.49 33.41
C GLY A 348 -16.15 24.18 33.95
N GLU A 349 -16.43 23.87 35.22
CA GLU A 349 -15.83 22.73 35.95
C GLU A 349 -16.09 21.38 35.26
N LYS A 350 -17.36 21.10 34.92
CA LYS A 350 -17.74 19.80 34.33
C LYS A 350 -17.11 19.57 32.96
N GLY A 351 -17.03 20.60 32.11
CA GLY A 351 -16.36 20.53 30.82
C GLY A 351 -14.86 20.31 30.96
N ALA A 352 -14.23 21.01 31.91
CA ALA A 352 -12.80 20.89 32.20
C ALA A 352 -12.41 19.51 32.73
N LEU A 353 -13.19 18.94 33.64
CA LEU A 353 -12.96 17.59 34.17
C LEU A 353 -13.04 16.53 33.06
N LYS A 354 -14.00 16.67 32.13
CA LYS A 354 -14.13 15.76 30.98
C LYS A 354 -12.93 15.82 30.03
N LEU A 355 -12.42 17.01 29.71
CA LEU A 355 -11.25 17.14 28.84
C LEU A 355 -9.96 16.69 29.52
N CYS A 356 -9.85 16.89 30.84
CA CYS A 356 -8.77 16.31 31.65
C CYS A 356 -8.80 14.78 31.58
N ALA A 357 -9.95 14.17 31.87
CA ALA A 357 -10.13 12.73 31.75
C ALA A 357 -9.84 12.23 30.33
N LEU A 358 -10.27 12.98 29.31
CA LEU A 358 -10.03 12.63 27.92
C LEU A 358 -8.54 12.60 27.55
N TYR A 359 -7.72 13.44 28.15
CA TYR A 359 -6.27 13.40 27.93
C TYR A 359 -5.61 12.29 28.75
N VAL A 360 -5.89 12.24 30.05
CA VAL A 360 -5.21 11.34 31.01
C VAL A 360 -5.55 9.87 30.75
N PHE A 361 -6.77 9.57 30.31
CA PHE A 361 -7.18 8.21 29.92
C PHE A 361 -7.06 7.93 28.42
N ASN A 362 -6.34 8.78 27.68
CA ASN A 362 -6.03 8.47 26.29
C ASN A 362 -5.05 7.28 26.25
N PRO A 363 -5.40 6.17 25.59
CA PRO A 363 -4.57 4.97 25.54
C PRO A 363 -3.17 5.22 25.01
N LEU A 364 -3.01 6.16 24.06
CA LEU A 364 -1.68 6.57 23.58
C LEU A 364 -0.79 7.09 24.70
N ILE A 365 -1.35 7.93 25.58
CA ILE A 365 -0.61 8.59 26.66
C ILE A 365 -0.16 7.54 27.68
N ILE A 366 -1.09 6.68 28.10
CA ILE A 366 -0.81 5.57 29.03
C ILE A 366 0.18 4.59 28.41
N PHE A 367 -0.01 4.22 27.14
CA PHE A 367 0.86 3.29 26.45
C PHE A 367 2.29 3.81 26.36
N ASN A 368 2.47 5.09 26.03
CA ASN A 368 3.82 5.65 25.89
C ASN A 368 4.58 5.73 27.21
N SER A 369 3.96 6.22 28.28
CA SER A 369 4.65 6.43 29.56
C SER A 369 4.70 5.18 30.44
N ALA A 370 3.59 4.44 30.55
CA ALA A 370 3.50 3.29 31.46
C ALA A 370 3.87 1.96 30.79
N ILE A 371 3.39 1.69 29.58
CA ILE A 371 3.61 0.39 28.93
C ILE A 371 4.98 0.39 28.26
N TRP A 372 5.21 1.27 27.28
CA TRP A 372 6.47 1.40 26.55
C TRP A 372 7.63 1.85 27.44
N GLY A 373 7.40 2.86 28.27
CA GLY A 373 8.41 3.45 29.15
C GLY A 373 9.22 4.59 28.53
N GLN A 374 8.63 5.31 27.57
CA GLN A 374 9.27 6.44 26.90
C GLN A 374 8.98 7.79 27.60
N MET A 375 9.89 8.75 27.42
CA MET A 375 9.86 10.05 28.11
C MET A 375 9.09 11.17 27.40
N ASP A 376 8.35 10.90 26.31
CA ASP A 376 7.74 11.97 25.48
C ASP A 376 6.79 12.89 26.25
N GLY A 377 6.15 12.41 27.34
CA GLY A 377 5.33 13.24 28.22
C GLY A 377 6.09 14.43 28.82
N VAL A 378 7.39 14.27 29.08
CA VAL A 378 8.28 15.34 29.56
C VAL A 378 8.45 16.41 28.48
N LEU A 379 8.76 16.00 27.25
CA LEU A 379 8.89 16.93 26.11
C LEU A 379 7.57 17.67 25.84
N VAL A 380 6.43 16.98 25.91
CA VAL A 380 5.11 17.57 25.68
C VAL A 380 4.77 18.63 26.72
N LEU A 381 5.06 18.37 28.00
CA LEU A 381 4.86 19.35 29.06
C LEU A 381 5.70 20.61 28.81
N ILE A 382 6.99 20.45 28.50
CA ILE A 382 7.91 21.56 28.18
C ILE A 382 7.41 22.35 26.96
N THR A 383 6.96 21.66 25.91
CA THR A 383 6.40 22.26 24.69
C THR A 383 5.19 23.15 24.99
N VAL A 384 4.28 22.67 25.83
CA VAL A 384 3.08 23.41 26.19
C VAL A 384 3.40 24.59 27.13
N LEU A 385 4.36 24.43 28.05
CA LEU A 385 4.83 25.54 28.89
C LEU A 385 5.52 26.63 28.07
N MET A 386 6.32 26.26 27.06
CA MET A 386 6.92 27.18 26.10
C MET A 386 5.84 27.99 25.38
N MET A 387 4.88 27.31 24.75
CA MET A 387 3.80 27.98 23.99
C MET A 387 2.91 28.82 24.92
N TYR A 388 2.62 28.34 26.13
CA TYR A 388 1.85 29.09 27.10
C TYR A 388 2.59 30.38 27.51
N ALA A 389 3.90 30.32 27.78
CA ALA A 389 4.70 31.49 28.07
C ALA A 389 4.69 32.51 26.91
N TYR A 390 4.76 32.04 25.66
CA TYR A 390 4.61 32.92 24.48
C TYR A 390 3.23 33.58 24.41
N LEU A 391 2.16 32.82 24.63
CA LEU A 391 0.79 33.36 24.63
C LEU A 391 0.51 34.32 25.80
N GLN A 392 1.27 34.20 26.90
CA GLN A 392 1.26 35.16 28.01
C GLN A 392 2.25 36.32 27.81
N ASP A 393 2.85 36.45 26.62
CA ASP A 393 3.81 37.50 26.26
C ASP A 393 5.13 37.50 27.05
N HIS A 394 5.47 36.36 27.67
CA HIS A 394 6.65 36.20 28.53
C HIS A 394 7.82 35.56 27.76
N LYS A 395 8.35 36.27 26.75
CA LYS A 395 9.38 35.74 25.82
C LYS A 395 10.64 35.15 26.48
N PRO A 396 11.21 35.70 27.57
CA PRO A 396 12.37 35.08 28.22
C PRO A 396 12.08 33.69 28.80
N LEU A 397 10.88 33.50 29.35
CA LEU A 397 10.47 32.20 29.86
C LEU A 397 10.16 31.23 28.72
N CYS A 398 9.62 31.73 27.60
CA CYS A 398 9.47 30.94 26.39
C CYS A 398 10.83 30.42 25.87
N ALA A 399 11.86 31.27 25.81
CA ALA A 399 13.19 30.86 25.39
C ALA A 399 13.85 29.86 26.36
N PHE A 400 13.66 30.05 27.67
CA PHE A 400 14.07 29.07 28.68
C PHE A 400 13.48 27.68 28.39
N TRP A 401 12.15 27.59 28.22
CA TRP A 401 11.49 26.31 27.94
C TRP A 401 11.90 25.71 26.59
N PHE A 402 12.12 26.55 25.56
CA PHE A 402 12.60 26.08 24.27
C PHE A 402 13.99 25.44 24.37
N VAL A 403 14.95 26.13 25.00
CA VAL A 403 16.32 25.63 25.17
C VAL A 403 16.38 24.41 26.09
N LEU A 404 15.61 24.40 27.18
CA LEU A 404 15.48 23.22 28.03
C LEU A 404 14.91 22.04 27.24
N GLY A 405 13.89 22.27 26.42
CA GLY A 405 13.30 21.25 25.57
C GLY A 405 14.30 20.65 24.57
N VAL A 406 15.12 21.50 23.93
CA VAL A 406 16.20 21.05 23.03
C VAL A 406 17.19 20.16 23.79
N LEU A 407 17.62 20.57 24.98
CA LEU A 407 18.51 19.79 25.83
C LEU A 407 17.90 18.50 26.39
N VAL A 408 16.57 18.43 26.49
CA VAL A 408 15.86 17.21 26.90
C VAL A 408 15.70 16.25 25.73
N LYS A 409 15.26 16.74 24.57
CA LYS A 409 15.11 15.95 23.35
C LYS A 409 15.30 16.83 22.10
N PRO A 410 16.19 16.46 21.15
CA PRO A 410 16.41 17.24 19.93
C PRO A 410 15.15 17.51 19.10
N GLN A 411 14.13 16.65 19.23
CA GLN A 411 12.80 16.81 18.62
C GLN A 411 12.15 18.18 18.89
N MET A 412 12.52 18.89 19.97
CA MET A 412 12.06 20.26 20.24
C MET A 412 12.40 21.25 19.10
N LEU A 413 13.45 20.98 18.30
CA LEU A 413 13.85 21.81 17.17
C LEU A 413 12.77 21.91 16.08
N ILE A 414 11.82 20.97 16.02
CA ILE A 414 10.64 21.03 15.13
C ILE A 414 9.85 22.33 15.34
N PHE A 415 9.80 22.85 16.57
CA PHE A 415 9.09 24.09 16.86
C PHE A 415 9.90 25.36 16.54
N GLY A 416 11.20 25.24 16.30
CA GLY A 416 12.12 26.36 16.07
C GLY A 416 11.67 27.30 14.94
N PRO A 417 11.38 26.80 13.72
CA PRO A 417 10.90 27.64 12.62
C PRO A 417 9.62 28.40 12.96
N MET A 418 8.66 27.75 13.64
CA MET A 418 7.40 28.40 14.04
C MET A 418 7.61 29.47 15.10
N MET A 419 8.47 29.21 16.09
CA MET A 419 8.81 30.19 17.12
C MET A 419 9.56 31.40 16.53
N LEU A 420 10.46 31.17 15.58
CA LEU A 420 11.16 32.24 14.86
C LEU A 420 10.16 33.12 14.08
N ILE A 421 9.27 32.50 13.29
CA ILE A 421 8.23 33.23 12.54
C ILE A 421 7.34 34.03 13.51
N ALA A 422 6.98 33.45 14.65
CA ALA A 422 6.16 34.12 15.66
C ALA A 422 6.87 35.34 16.27
N PHE A 423 8.15 35.21 16.64
CA PHE A 423 8.94 36.31 17.21
C PHE A 423 9.19 37.43 16.17
N VAL A 424 9.51 37.07 14.93
CA VAL A 424 9.67 38.03 13.82
C VAL A 424 8.35 38.76 13.55
N ALA A 425 7.22 38.05 13.51
CA ALA A 425 5.91 38.66 13.32
C ALA A 425 5.59 39.67 14.44
N ASP A 426 5.95 39.38 15.69
CA ASP A 426 5.77 40.32 16.81
C ASP A 426 6.68 41.55 16.68
N ILE A 427 7.96 41.37 16.30
CA ILE A 427 8.89 42.48 16.05
C ILE A 427 8.37 43.39 14.94
N ILE A 428 7.86 42.83 13.83
CA ILE A 428 7.30 43.60 12.72
C ILE A 428 6.08 44.42 13.19
N ARG A 429 5.27 43.87 14.12
CA ARG A 429 4.09 44.55 14.67
C ARG A 429 4.45 45.68 15.64
N ALA A 430 5.45 45.50 16.50
CA ALA A 430 5.82 46.44 17.54
C ALA A 430 7.34 46.45 17.82
N PRO A 431 8.16 47.06 16.93
CA PRO A 431 9.61 46.84 16.91
C PRO A 431 10.35 47.29 18.17
N LYS A 432 9.95 48.40 18.81
CA LYS A 432 10.62 48.93 20.01
C LYS A 432 10.38 48.07 21.26
N GLU A 433 9.14 47.64 21.47
CA GLU A 433 8.74 46.85 22.65
C GLU A 433 9.15 45.38 22.48
N GLU A 434 8.86 44.80 21.32
CA GLU A 434 9.10 43.39 21.05
C GLU A 434 10.58 43.09 20.77
N GLY A 435 11.35 44.07 20.28
CA GLY A 435 12.79 43.98 20.09
C GLY A 435 13.54 43.74 21.40
N LEU A 436 13.26 44.53 22.45
CA LEU A 436 13.88 44.35 23.77
C LEU A 436 13.50 43.01 24.41
N LYS A 437 12.21 42.65 24.38
CA LYS A 437 11.74 41.34 24.90
C LYS A 437 12.42 40.18 24.18
N THR A 438 12.69 40.32 22.88
CA THR A 438 13.37 39.29 22.08
C THR A 438 14.86 39.21 22.41
N LEU A 439 15.56 40.33 22.60
CA LEU A 439 16.95 40.34 23.08
C LEU A 439 17.10 39.69 24.47
N LEU A 440 16.19 40.02 25.40
CA LEU A 440 16.14 39.37 26.71
C LEU A 440 15.86 37.87 26.59
N ALA A 441 15.04 37.46 25.62
CA ALA A 441 14.78 36.04 25.37
C ALA A 441 15.99 35.30 24.81
N ILE A 442 16.74 35.90 23.90
CA ILE A 442 18.02 35.35 23.41
C ILE A 442 19.00 35.21 24.58
N GLY A 443 19.14 36.23 25.42
CA GLY A 443 20.00 36.19 26.61
C GLY A 443 19.59 35.09 27.59
N ALA A 444 18.29 34.95 27.87
CA ALA A 444 17.76 33.89 28.72
C ALA A 444 18.01 32.49 28.14
N GLY A 445 17.86 32.32 26.82
CA GLY A 445 18.16 31.06 26.13
C GLY A 445 19.63 30.67 26.25
N ILE A 446 20.55 31.61 25.98
CA ILE A 446 22.00 31.38 26.12
C ILE A 446 22.37 31.04 27.57
N ALA A 447 21.84 31.79 28.54
CA ALA A 447 22.08 31.53 29.95
C ALA A 447 21.59 30.13 30.36
N THR A 448 20.41 29.71 29.86
CA THR A 448 19.86 28.37 30.10
C THR A 448 20.76 27.28 29.53
N LEU A 449 21.25 27.45 28.30
CA LEU A 449 22.16 26.52 27.65
C LEU A 449 23.45 26.36 28.46
N VAL A 450 24.10 27.47 28.79
CA VAL A 450 25.38 27.46 29.52
C VAL A 450 25.21 26.82 30.90
N LEU A 451 24.20 27.22 31.68
CA LEU A 451 24.01 26.73 33.04
C LEU A 451 23.74 25.21 33.10
N LEU A 452 22.95 24.68 32.16
CA LEU A 452 22.57 23.26 32.15
C LEU A 452 23.64 22.36 31.53
N VAL A 453 24.53 22.90 30.69
CA VAL A 453 25.63 22.12 30.06
C VAL A 453 26.90 22.18 30.91
N LEU A 454 27.06 23.21 31.75
CA LEU A 454 28.27 23.44 32.55
C LEU A 454 28.73 22.21 33.37
N PRO A 455 27.86 21.48 34.10
CA PRO A 455 28.31 20.34 34.92
C PRO A 455 28.92 19.19 34.12
N PHE A 456 28.55 19.04 32.85
CA PHE A 456 29.08 18.02 31.94
C PHE A 456 30.34 18.49 31.20
N THR A 457 30.62 19.80 31.22
CA THR A 457 31.72 20.43 30.47
C THR A 457 33.01 20.52 31.29
N LEU A 458 32.95 20.30 32.61
CA LEU A 458 34.09 20.50 33.52
C LEU A 458 35.35 19.71 33.13
N LYS A 459 35.19 18.57 32.44
CA LYS A 459 36.27 17.68 31.99
C LYS A 459 36.33 17.51 30.45
N GLN A 460 35.65 18.39 29.70
CA GLN A 460 35.54 18.31 28.24
C GLN A 460 35.85 19.68 27.58
N HIS A 461 36.10 19.70 26.27
CA HIS A 461 36.28 20.97 25.55
C HIS A 461 34.97 21.80 25.55
N PRO A 462 34.99 23.14 25.65
CA PRO A 462 33.79 23.97 25.80
C PRO A 462 32.70 23.83 24.74
N LEU A 463 33.02 23.30 23.56
CA LEU A 463 32.10 23.12 22.43
C LEU A 463 31.65 21.66 22.21
N TRP A 464 31.98 20.74 23.11
CA TRP A 464 31.66 19.30 23.00
C TRP A 464 30.17 19.01 22.70
N ILE A 465 29.28 19.89 23.17
CA ILE A 465 27.85 19.76 22.95
C ILE A 465 27.50 19.85 21.46
N LEU A 466 28.24 20.62 20.65
CA LEU A 466 28.04 20.69 19.20
C LEU A 466 28.36 19.34 18.55
N ASP A 467 29.49 18.74 18.93
CA ASP A 467 29.91 17.42 18.45
C ASP A 467 28.87 16.34 18.81
N LYS A 468 28.22 16.49 19.98
CA LYS A 468 27.14 15.60 20.43
C LYS A 468 25.90 15.68 19.55
N TYR A 469 25.48 16.89 19.15
CA TYR A 469 24.32 17.05 18.26
C TYR A 469 24.63 16.64 16.82
N THR A 470 25.85 16.88 16.33
CA THR A 470 26.24 16.48 14.97
C THR A 470 26.36 14.97 14.83
N SER A 471 26.93 14.28 15.83
CA SER A 471 26.98 12.82 15.86
C SER A 471 25.59 12.21 16.01
N ALA A 472 24.73 12.75 16.88
CA ALA A 472 23.37 12.24 17.06
C ALA A 472 22.50 12.38 15.79
N ALA A 473 22.70 13.44 15.00
CA ALA A 473 21.97 13.64 13.75
C ALA A 473 22.31 12.61 12.65
N GLY A 474 23.45 11.91 12.77
CA GLY A 474 23.92 10.91 11.83
C GLY A 474 23.59 9.45 12.19
N LEU A 475 23.01 9.18 13.37
CA LEU A 475 22.80 7.82 13.88
C LEU A 475 21.78 6.98 13.08
N TYR A 476 20.80 7.62 12.45
CA TYR A 476 19.72 6.93 11.72
C TYR A 476 19.53 7.54 10.32
N PRO A 477 20.46 7.35 9.37
CA PRO A 477 20.41 7.93 8.04
C PRO A 477 19.47 7.14 7.11
N TYR A 478 18.22 6.98 7.53
CA TYR A 478 17.21 6.18 6.84
C TYR A 478 16.03 7.03 6.37
N ALA A 479 15.46 6.70 5.22
CA ALA A 479 14.26 7.34 4.70
C ALA A 479 13.13 7.39 5.75
N THR A 480 12.94 6.30 6.50
CA THR A 480 12.15 6.29 7.74
C THR A 480 12.49 5.05 8.57
N VAL A 481 12.37 5.15 9.90
CA VAL A 481 12.62 4.05 10.83
C VAL A 481 11.35 3.75 11.59
N ASN A 482 10.60 2.76 11.12
CA ASN A 482 9.34 2.31 11.73
C ASN A 482 8.24 3.38 11.83
N ALA A 483 8.44 4.61 11.35
CA ALA A 483 7.38 5.60 11.25
C ALA A 483 6.51 5.33 10.04
N PHE A 484 5.22 5.10 10.28
CA PHE A 484 4.20 4.85 9.25
C PHE A 484 3.81 6.18 8.58
N ASN A 485 4.73 6.68 7.75
CA ASN A 485 4.66 7.97 7.06
C ASN A 485 4.72 7.78 5.53
N PHE A 486 4.92 8.87 4.79
CA PHE A 486 4.98 8.84 3.33
C PHE A 486 6.05 7.88 2.79
N TYR A 487 7.21 7.78 3.43
CA TYR A 487 8.29 6.89 2.99
C TYR A 487 7.96 5.42 3.26
N ALA A 488 7.40 5.12 4.43
CA ALA A 488 6.92 3.76 4.73
C ALA A 488 5.81 3.32 3.78
N LEU A 489 4.92 4.24 3.37
CA LEU A 489 3.92 3.97 2.33
C LEU A 489 4.56 3.59 0.98
N LEU A 490 5.73 4.12 0.66
CA LEU A 490 6.46 3.79 -0.58
C LEU A 490 7.33 2.52 -0.45
N GLY A 491 7.31 1.85 0.71
CA GLY A 491 8.14 0.68 0.97
C GLY A 491 9.57 1.03 1.39
N ALA A 492 9.83 2.29 1.74
CA ALA A 492 11.17 2.77 2.11
C ALA A 492 11.45 2.73 3.63
N ASN A 493 10.83 1.80 4.35
CA ASN A 493 11.14 1.57 5.76
C ASN A 493 12.54 0.94 5.86
N TRP A 494 13.44 1.51 6.67
CA TRP A 494 14.83 1.06 6.81
C TRP A 494 15.71 1.17 5.54
N LEU A 495 15.24 1.81 4.46
CA LEU A 495 16.12 2.14 3.33
C LEU A 495 16.97 3.37 3.66
N ALA A 496 18.21 3.41 3.18
CA ALA A 496 19.10 4.56 3.36
C ALA A 496 18.46 5.85 2.81
N ASP A 497 18.65 6.97 3.51
CA ASP A 497 18.13 8.27 3.08
C ASP A 497 18.80 8.78 1.77
N SER A 498 19.97 8.23 1.45
CA SER A 498 20.74 8.46 0.24
C SER A 498 20.16 7.74 -0.98
N THR A 499 19.31 6.72 -0.79
CA THR A 499 18.69 5.96 -1.88
C THR A 499 17.92 6.89 -2.82
N VAL A 500 18.20 6.75 -4.11
CA VAL A 500 17.63 7.56 -5.18
C VAL A 500 16.23 7.05 -5.54
N MET A 501 15.26 7.94 -5.52
CA MET A 501 13.88 7.72 -5.95
C MET A 501 13.72 8.16 -7.44
N LEU A 502 12.49 8.50 -7.84
CA LEU A 502 12.15 8.98 -9.18
C LEU A 502 12.98 10.22 -9.59
N PHE A 503 13.43 10.23 -10.85
CA PHE A 503 14.15 11.34 -11.49
C PHE A 503 15.50 11.73 -10.86
N GLY A 504 16.17 10.82 -10.13
CA GLY A 504 17.49 11.10 -9.56
C GLY A 504 17.45 11.83 -8.21
N ILE A 505 16.28 11.93 -7.57
CA ILE A 505 16.11 12.64 -6.28
C ILE A 505 16.18 11.63 -5.13
N SER A 506 17.07 11.84 -4.16
CA SER A 506 17.14 10.97 -2.97
C SER A 506 16.04 11.26 -1.93
N TYR A 507 15.74 10.28 -1.08
CA TYR A 507 14.79 10.45 0.03
C TYR A 507 15.18 11.59 0.97
N ARG A 508 16.48 11.77 1.24
CA ARG A 508 17.02 12.90 1.99
C ARG A 508 16.63 14.24 1.38
N PHE A 509 16.85 14.42 0.07
CA PHE A 509 16.48 15.67 -0.60
C PHE A 509 14.98 15.93 -0.53
N MET A 510 14.16 14.90 -0.79
CA MET A 510 12.71 15.01 -0.72
C MET A 510 12.22 15.35 0.69
N GLY A 511 12.84 14.76 1.73
CA GLY A 511 12.51 15.03 3.11
C GLY A 511 12.86 16.45 3.52
N ILE A 512 14.03 16.96 3.13
CA ILE A 512 14.42 18.37 3.37
C ILE A 512 13.44 19.31 2.66
N ALA A 513 13.15 19.07 1.38
CA ALA A 513 12.21 19.88 0.62
C ALA A 513 10.81 19.88 1.27
N SER A 514 10.36 18.73 1.76
CA SER A 514 9.06 18.59 2.43
C SER A 514 9.01 19.34 3.76
N ILE A 515 10.07 19.29 4.58
CA ILE A 515 10.18 20.08 5.82
C ILE A 515 10.04 21.58 5.49
N VAL A 516 10.74 22.06 4.46
CA VAL A 516 10.65 23.46 4.02
C VAL A 516 9.22 23.81 3.60
N ILE A 517 8.58 22.97 2.78
CA ILE A 517 7.20 23.18 2.32
C ILE A 517 6.22 23.22 3.51
N VAL A 518 6.32 22.30 4.47
CA VAL A 518 5.47 22.26 5.66
C VAL A 518 5.66 23.53 6.48
N CYS A 519 6.90 23.93 6.75
CA CYS A 519 7.22 25.15 7.50
C CYS A 519 6.72 26.43 6.80
N LEU A 520 6.85 26.53 5.47
CA LEU A 520 6.34 27.67 4.70
C LEU A 520 4.81 27.75 4.73
N ASN A 521 4.12 26.60 4.57
CA ASN A 521 2.67 26.55 4.67
C ASN A 521 2.20 26.94 6.08
N ALA A 522 2.80 26.36 7.12
CA ALA A 522 2.49 26.68 8.51
C ALA A 522 2.73 28.16 8.82
N GLY A 523 3.88 28.71 8.41
CA GLY A 523 4.20 30.13 8.52
C GLY A 523 3.16 31.02 7.83
N GLY A 524 2.79 30.68 6.59
CA GLY A 524 1.75 31.37 5.84
C GLY A 524 0.39 31.34 6.54
N MET A 525 -0.02 30.18 7.08
CA MET A 525 -1.26 30.04 7.86
C MET A 525 -1.26 30.94 9.11
N TYR A 526 -0.15 30.94 9.87
CA TYR A 526 0.00 31.76 11.07
C TYR A 526 -0.06 33.25 10.77
N LEU A 527 0.69 33.71 9.75
CA LEU A 527 0.69 35.11 9.34
C LEU A 527 -0.68 35.55 8.81
N TYR A 528 -1.40 34.67 8.11
CA TYR A 528 -2.74 34.93 7.60
C TYR A 528 -3.79 35.07 8.72
N ALA A 529 -3.69 34.28 9.79
CA ALA A 529 -4.64 34.28 10.91
C ALA A 529 -4.66 35.59 11.72
N LYS A 530 -3.55 36.35 11.69
CA LYS A 530 -3.39 37.65 12.40
C LYS A 530 -3.60 37.61 13.93
N GLU A 531 -3.57 36.45 14.57
CA GLU A 531 -3.74 36.32 16.02
C GLU A 531 -2.72 35.34 16.65
N LYS A 532 -2.21 35.66 17.85
CA LYS A 532 -1.16 34.86 18.53
C LYS A 532 -1.62 33.42 18.84
N ARG A 533 -2.91 33.23 19.16
CA ARG A 533 -3.47 31.92 19.49
C ARG A 533 -3.47 30.92 18.32
N ALA A 534 -3.29 31.38 17.08
CA ALA A 534 -3.13 30.51 15.91
C ALA A 534 -1.83 29.70 15.95
N LEU A 535 -0.85 30.09 16.76
CA LEU A 535 0.39 29.35 16.90
C LEU A 535 0.17 27.89 17.33
N VAL A 536 -0.83 27.63 18.18
CA VAL A 536 -1.12 26.29 18.73
C VAL A 536 -1.58 25.29 17.65
N PRO A 537 -2.70 25.52 16.91
CA PRO A 537 -3.12 24.61 15.84
C PRO A 537 -2.10 24.54 14.69
N VAL A 538 -1.42 25.64 14.36
CA VAL A 538 -0.40 25.64 13.31
C VAL A 538 0.82 24.81 13.72
N SER A 539 1.25 24.87 14.98
CA SER A 539 2.34 24.02 15.48
C SER A 539 1.96 22.54 15.50
N ALA A 540 0.71 22.22 15.82
CA ALA A 540 0.21 20.84 15.70
C ALA A 540 0.28 20.33 14.25
N PHE A 541 -0.10 21.18 13.29
CA PHE A 541 0.03 20.89 11.86
C PHE A 541 1.51 20.72 11.45
N THR A 542 2.42 21.54 11.95
CA THR A 542 3.86 21.42 11.66
C THR A 542 4.43 20.10 12.16
N VAL A 543 4.17 19.71 13.41
CA VAL A 543 4.63 18.43 13.97
C VAL A 543 4.11 17.26 13.15
N TRP A 544 2.81 17.29 12.79
CA TRP A 544 2.21 16.23 11.99
C TRP A 544 2.79 16.19 10.57
N GLY A 545 3.01 17.34 9.94
CA GLY A 545 3.58 17.42 8.59
C GLY A 545 5.03 16.93 8.53
N ILE A 546 5.84 17.26 9.54
CA ILE A 546 7.21 16.75 9.64
C ILE A 546 7.17 15.23 9.84
N PHE A 547 6.37 14.70 10.76
CA PHE A 547 6.21 13.25 10.91
C PHE A 547 5.77 12.56 9.60
N ALA A 548 4.85 13.18 8.87
CA ALA A 548 4.29 12.63 7.64
C ALA A 548 5.26 12.62 6.45
N PHE A 549 6.18 13.60 6.35
CA PHE A 549 6.96 13.82 5.11
C PHE A 549 8.47 14.08 5.31
N ALA A 550 8.99 14.15 6.54
CA ALA A 550 10.43 14.21 6.79
C ALA A 550 11.06 12.81 6.76
N HIS A 551 12.34 12.76 6.39
CA HIS A 551 13.18 11.57 6.51
C HIS A 551 13.73 11.44 7.95
N ASN A 552 14.33 10.32 8.32
CA ASN A 552 14.87 10.03 9.67
C ASN A 552 13.81 10.13 10.78
N MET A 553 12.58 9.67 10.51
CA MET A 553 11.46 9.71 11.45
C MET A 553 11.29 8.38 12.19
N HIS A 554 10.84 8.46 13.44
CA HIS A 554 10.44 7.32 14.29
C HIS A 554 8.95 7.34 14.64
N GLU A 555 8.40 6.17 14.97
CA GLU A 555 6.99 5.82 15.19
C GLU A 555 6.22 6.72 16.20
N ARG A 556 6.94 7.42 17.09
CA ARG A 556 6.35 8.27 18.14
C ARG A 556 6.44 9.78 17.88
N TYR A 557 7.07 10.22 16.79
CA TYR A 557 7.36 11.66 16.62
C TYR A 557 6.12 12.54 16.44
N LEU A 558 4.95 11.94 16.16
CA LEU A 558 3.64 12.62 16.12
C LEU A 558 3.07 12.96 17.51
N PHE A 559 3.55 12.32 18.58
CA PHE A 559 2.98 12.39 19.93
C PHE A 559 2.68 13.82 20.44
N PRO A 560 3.57 14.82 20.26
CA PRO A 560 3.29 16.19 20.72
C PRO A 560 2.09 16.86 20.06
N ALA A 561 1.72 16.47 18.83
CA ALA A 561 0.58 17.05 18.13
C ALA A 561 -0.76 16.77 18.85
N VAL A 562 -0.85 15.65 19.58
CA VAL A 562 -2.08 15.22 20.25
C VAL A 562 -2.55 16.23 21.29
N LEU A 563 -1.69 16.63 22.22
CA LEU A 563 -2.06 17.64 23.23
C LEU A 563 -2.33 19.01 22.59
N LEU A 564 -1.56 19.39 21.56
CA LEU A 564 -1.74 20.66 20.86
C LEU A 564 -3.08 20.74 20.12
N LEU A 565 -3.57 19.64 19.53
CA LEU A 565 -4.89 19.59 18.88
C LEU A 565 -6.03 19.72 19.89
N LEU A 566 -5.89 19.09 21.06
CA LEU A 566 -6.86 19.23 22.14
C LEU A 566 -6.89 20.66 22.70
N TRP A 567 -5.71 21.29 22.83
CA TRP A 567 -5.61 22.69 23.24
C TRP A 567 -6.14 23.65 22.16
N ALA A 568 -5.88 23.37 20.88
CA ALA A 568 -6.46 24.13 19.78
C ALA A 568 -8.00 24.05 19.80
N PHE A 569 -8.56 22.88 20.10
CA PHE A 569 -10.01 22.73 20.27
C PHE A 569 -10.55 23.66 21.37
N LEU A 570 -9.86 23.80 22.50
CA LEU A 570 -10.24 24.73 23.56
C LEU A 570 -10.23 26.20 23.11
N LEU A 571 -9.29 26.57 22.24
CA LEU A 571 -9.13 27.95 21.77
C LEU A 571 -10.18 28.36 20.72
N TYR A 572 -10.62 27.42 19.88
CA TYR A 572 -11.49 27.70 18.73
C TYR A 572 -12.88 27.04 18.78
N ARG A 573 -13.10 26.11 19.72
CA ARG A 573 -14.35 25.34 19.90
C ARG A 573 -14.88 24.63 18.65
N GLN A 574 -13.99 24.28 17.70
CA GLN A 574 -14.40 23.57 16.49
C GLN A 574 -14.31 22.06 16.66
N ARG A 575 -15.44 21.34 16.56
CA ARG A 575 -15.50 19.87 16.70
C ARG A 575 -14.56 19.12 15.73
N ARG A 576 -14.25 19.72 14.58
CA ARG A 576 -13.31 19.18 13.59
C ARG A 576 -11.90 18.97 14.16
N LEU A 577 -11.46 19.79 15.13
CA LEU A 577 -10.18 19.62 15.82
C LEU A 577 -10.18 18.42 16.77
N LEU A 578 -11.33 18.05 17.35
CA LEU A 578 -11.45 16.80 18.11
C LEU A 578 -11.29 15.59 17.19
N TYR A 579 -11.78 15.64 15.95
CA TYR A 579 -11.53 14.57 14.98
C TYR A 579 -10.04 14.45 14.65
N CYS A 580 -9.34 15.58 14.46
CA CYS A 580 -7.89 15.58 14.28
C CYS A 580 -7.16 14.98 15.50
N PHE A 581 -7.54 15.37 16.72
CA PHE A 581 -7.02 14.81 17.97
C PHE A 581 -7.20 13.28 18.04
N THR A 582 -8.40 12.79 17.72
CA THR A 582 -8.69 11.35 17.73
C THR A 582 -7.85 10.61 16.70
N VAL A 583 -7.78 11.11 15.46
CA VAL A 583 -6.99 10.46 14.40
C VAL A 583 -5.50 10.45 14.75
N ALA A 584 -4.94 11.57 15.21
CA ALA A 584 -3.54 11.63 15.64
C ALA A 584 -3.26 10.66 16.80
N SER A 585 -4.19 10.55 17.77
CA SER A 585 -4.05 9.62 18.89
C SER A 585 -4.02 8.16 18.43
N VAL A 586 -4.97 7.77 17.56
CA VAL A 586 -5.09 6.40 17.06
C VAL A 586 -3.92 6.03 16.16
N VAL A 587 -3.53 6.90 15.22
CA VAL A 587 -2.42 6.63 14.30
C VAL A 587 -1.11 6.45 15.05
N THR A 588 -0.80 7.34 15.99
CA THR A 588 0.43 7.24 16.80
C THR A 588 0.40 5.99 17.68
N LEU A 589 -0.76 5.66 18.27
CA LEU A 589 -0.89 4.47 19.11
C LEU A 589 -0.71 3.20 18.28
N LEU A 590 -1.38 3.07 17.14
CA LEU A 590 -1.25 1.92 16.26
C LEU A 590 0.19 1.77 15.76
N ASN A 591 0.83 2.88 15.38
CA ASN A 591 2.22 2.85 14.96
C ASN A 591 3.12 2.32 16.08
N ALA A 592 2.98 2.82 17.31
CA ALA A 592 3.78 2.35 18.42
C ALA A 592 3.45 0.89 18.80
N VAL A 593 2.18 0.56 19.03
CA VAL A 593 1.76 -0.81 19.41
C VAL A 593 2.24 -1.86 18.40
N LEU A 594 2.08 -1.62 17.10
CA LEU A 594 2.51 -2.59 16.08
C LEU A 594 4.01 -2.82 16.11
N ILE A 595 4.81 -1.79 16.35
CA ILE A 595 6.27 -1.92 16.46
C ILE A 595 6.70 -2.62 17.76
N LEU A 596 5.98 -2.39 18.87
CA LEU A 596 6.26 -3.10 20.12
C LEU A 596 5.94 -4.59 20.03
N LEU A 597 4.91 -4.97 19.26
CA LEU A 597 4.47 -6.36 19.11
C LEU A 597 5.26 -7.15 18.08
N TYR A 598 5.78 -6.47 17.06
CA TYR A 598 6.50 -7.08 15.94
C TYR A 598 7.86 -6.38 15.77
N PRO A 599 8.89 -6.83 16.52
CA PRO A 599 10.24 -6.33 16.33
C PRO A 599 10.69 -6.54 14.88
N THR A 600 11.29 -5.50 14.30
CA THR A 600 12.06 -5.47 13.02
C THR A 600 11.68 -6.46 11.92
N GLY A 601 10.98 -5.97 10.88
CA GLY A 601 10.84 -6.68 9.58
C GLY A 601 9.66 -7.64 9.47
N ALA A 602 9.07 -8.09 10.58
CA ALA A 602 7.98 -9.06 10.58
C ALA A 602 6.59 -8.50 10.22
N LEU A 603 6.43 -7.17 10.12
CA LEU A 603 5.15 -6.53 9.80
C LEU A 603 4.85 -6.60 8.29
N PRO A 604 3.70 -7.17 7.88
CA PRO A 604 3.32 -7.18 6.48
C PRO A 604 3.23 -5.76 5.92
N TYR A 605 3.87 -5.51 4.77
CA TYR A 605 3.87 -4.20 4.12
C TYR A 605 2.45 -3.63 3.91
N GLY A 606 1.45 -4.49 3.68
CA GLY A 606 0.04 -4.05 3.58
C GLY A 606 -0.48 -3.34 4.84
N VAL A 607 -0.08 -3.78 6.03
CA VAL A 607 -0.45 -3.15 7.32
C VAL A 607 0.27 -1.81 7.45
N ILE A 608 1.58 -1.78 7.17
CA ILE A 608 2.39 -0.54 7.18
C ILE A 608 1.80 0.49 6.21
N ALA A 609 1.49 0.08 4.98
CA ALA A 609 0.92 0.93 3.94
C ALA A 609 -0.46 1.48 4.35
N LEU A 610 -1.33 0.64 4.93
CA LEU A 610 -2.66 1.06 5.39
C LEU A 610 -2.56 2.10 6.52
N CYS A 611 -1.73 1.85 7.53
CA CYS A 611 -1.51 2.79 8.63
C CYS A 611 -0.89 4.10 8.14
N SER A 612 0.08 4.01 7.22
CA SER A 612 0.72 5.17 6.60
C SER A 612 -0.27 6.01 5.79
N LEU A 613 -1.14 5.36 5.00
CA LEU A 613 -2.19 6.04 4.24
C LEU A 613 -3.17 6.78 5.17
N TRP A 614 -3.57 6.16 6.28
CA TRP A 614 -4.44 6.79 7.27
C TRP A 614 -3.78 7.99 7.95
N ASN A 615 -2.49 7.89 8.27
CA ASN A 615 -1.71 9.02 8.78
C ASN A 615 -1.76 10.22 7.81
N LEU A 616 -1.52 9.98 6.52
CA LEU A 616 -1.55 11.02 5.49
C LEU A 616 -2.94 11.64 5.32
N ILE A 617 -4.00 10.83 5.29
CA ILE A 617 -5.39 11.34 5.25
C ILE A 617 -5.67 12.22 6.47
N GLY A 618 -5.25 11.80 7.65
CA GLY A 618 -5.36 12.56 8.89
C GLY A 618 -4.63 13.91 8.82
N PHE A 619 -3.39 13.92 8.32
CA PHE A 619 -2.60 15.12 8.12
C PHE A 619 -3.29 16.12 7.17
N PHE A 620 -3.72 15.67 5.98
CA PHE A 620 -4.38 16.58 5.02
C PHE A 620 -5.70 17.12 5.55
N TYR A 621 -6.46 16.31 6.29
CA TYR A 621 -7.67 16.77 6.97
C TYR A 621 -7.34 17.81 8.06
N CYS A 622 -6.30 17.59 8.87
CA CYS A 622 -5.81 18.55 9.85
C CYS A 622 -5.40 19.87 9.18
N GLY A 623 -4.61 19.82 8.11
CA GLY A 623 -4.23 21.01 7.34
C GLY A 623 -5.44 21.79 6.80
N TYR A 624 -6.47 21.09 6.31
CA TYR A 624 -7.73 21.72 5.91
C TYR A 624 -8.42 22.43 7.10
N VAL A 625 -8.53 21.76 8.25
CA VAL A 625 -9.20 22.33 9.44
C VAL A 625 -8.44 23.54 9.96
N VAL A 626 -7.13 23.43 10.16
CA VAL A 626 -6.27 24.53 10.62
C VAL A 626 -6.31 25.70 9.65
N PHE A 627 -6.23 25.45 8.35
CA PHE A 627 -6.37 26.50 7.35
C PHE A 627 -7.74 27.21 7.42
N SER A 628 -8.84 26.46 7.58
CA SER A 628 -10.18 27.04 7.70
C SER A 628 -10.34 27.92 8.96
N ILE A 629 -9.70 27.51 10.06
CA ILE A 629 -9.62 28.30 11.30
C ILE A 629 -8.85 29.59 11.05
N CYS A 630 -7.66 29.51 10.43
CA CYS A 630 -6.86 30.68 10.09
C CYS A 630 -7.61 31.64 9.14
N ARG A 631 -8.57 31.15 8.33
CA ARG A 631 -9.41 31.99 7.47
C ARG A 631 -10.60 32.65 8.15
N GLY A 632 -10.96 32.25 9.37
CA GLY A 632 -12.21 32.67 10.00
C GLY A 632 -13.45 32.11 9.30
N GLU A 633 -13.34 30.99 8.60
CA GLU A 633 -14.51 30.31 8.00
C GLU A 633 -15.26 29.54 9.10
N ASP A 634 -16.35 30.12 9.62
CA ASP A 634 -17.41 29.38 10.30
C ASP A 634 -18.21 28.62 9.23
N ALA A 635 -17.98 27.32 9.10
CA ALA A 635 -18.79 26.49 8.22
C ALA A 635 -19.92 25.82 9.04
N PRO A 636 -21.19 26.07 8.69
CA PRO A 636 -22.34 25.39 9.28
C PRO A 636 -22.44 23.97 8.73
N ASP A 637 -22.72 23.00 9.60
CA ASP A 637 -22.80 21.58 9.23
C ASP A 637 -24.22 21.02 9.45
N ASP A 638 -25.25 21.76 9.01
CA ASP A 638 -26.66 21.37 9.12
C ASP A 638 -27.35 21.30 7.74
N ALA A 639 -26.73 20.64 6.75
CA ALA A 639 -27.29 20.52 5.39
C ALA A 639 -27.67 19.08 4.97
N LEU A 640 -27.94 18.19 5.92
CA LEU A 640 -28.37 16.82 5.62
C LEU A 640 -29.54 16.29 6.46
N GLU A 641 -30.15 17.13 7.31
CA GLU A 641 -31.42 16.77 7.95
C GLU A 641 -32.59 17.08 7.02
N ASP A 642 -33.52 16.12 6.93
CA ASP A 642 -34.78 16.31 6.22
C ASP A 642 -35.61 17.32 7.03
N PRO A 643 -36.00 18.48 6.46
CA PRO A 643 -36.83 19.45 7.18
C PRO A 643 -38.20 18.87 7.60
N LEU A 644 -38.60 17.73 7.02
CA LEU A 644 -39.82 17.01 7.38
C LEU A 644 -39.63 15.99 8.50
N ASP A 645 -38.39 15.67 8.91
CA ASP A 645 -38.09 14.66 9.93
C ASP A 645 -37.47 15.25 11.23
N ASP A 646 -37.37 16.59 11.39
CA ASP A 646 -36.91 17.24 12.64
C ASP A 646 -38.07 17.37 13.68
N PRO A 647 -38.05 16.60 14.78
CA PRO A 647 -39.07 16.64 15.83
C PRO A 647 -38.98 17.89 16.72
N HIS A 648 -37.89 18.67 16.63
CA HIS A 648 -37.63 19.83 17.49
C HIS A 648 -37.94 21.18 16.81
N SER A 649 -38.47 21.16 15.59
CA SER A 649 -38.86 22.36 14.84
C SER A 649 -40.16 23.03 15.32
N ASP A 650 -40.82 22.49 16.35
CA ASP A 650 -42.10 23.01 16.87
C ASP A 650 -41.94 24.10 17.96
N ASP A 651 -40.73 24.35 18.49
CA ASP A 651 -40.56 25.22 19.68
C ASP A 651 -40.23 26.70 19.41
N HIS A 652 -40.13 27.14 18.16
CA HIS A 652 -39.97 28.56 17.83
C HIS A 652 -40.94 28.97 16.70
N ALA A 653 -41.73 30.01 16.96
CA ALA A 653 -42.79 30.54 16.10
C ALA A 653 -42.40 30.56 14.59
N GLY A 654 -42.89 29.57 13.82
CA GLY A 654 -42.62 29.44 12.37
C GLY A 654 -42.65 28.02 11.74
N GLY A 655 -42.95 26.96 12.49
CA GLY A 655 -42.76 25.55 12.06
C GLY A 655 -43.57 25.07 10.84
N GLU A 656 -44.84 25.43 10.71
CA GLU A 656 -45.72 24.95 9.62
C GLU A 656 -45.34 25.57 8.26
N ASP A 657 -45.00 26.85 8.29
CA ASP A 657 -44.61 27.67 7.15
C ASP A 657 -43.23 27.25 6.58
N ALA A 658 -42.34 26.75 7.44
CA ALA A 658 -41.05 26.19 7.06
C ALA A 658 -41.17 24.82 6.37
N LYS A 659 -42.04 23.93 6.87
CA LYS A 659 -42.28 22.59 6.28
C LYS A 659 -42.94 22.69 4.90
N VAL A 660 -43.90 23.60 4.72
CA VAL A 660 -44.52 23.89 3.42
C VAL A 660 -43.49 24.43 2.43
N ARG A 661 -42.69 25.45 2.82
CA ARG A 661 -41.60 25.98 1.97
C ARG A 661 -40.59 24.90 1.59
N ALA A 662 -40.22 24.02 2.51
CA ALA A 662 -39.31 22.92 2.25
C ALA A 662 -39.90 21.88 1.29
N ALA A 663 -41.18 21.52 1.42
CA ALA A 663 -41.86 20.59 0.53
C ALA A 663 -41.95 21.13 -0.91
N TYR A 664 -42.35 22.40 -1.08
CA TYR A 664 -42.34 23.08 -2.38
C TYR A 664 -40.93 23.19 -2.98
N ALA A 665 -39.93 23.54 -2.16
CA ALA A 665 -38.56 23.61 -2.61
C ALA A 665 -38.07 22.23 -3.08
N TYR A 666 -38.41 21.15 -2.36
CA TYR A 666 -38.01 19.79 -2.70
C TYR A 666 -38.60 19.31 -4.02
N THR A 667 -39.93 19.41 -4.21
CA THR A 667 -40.61 18.97 -5.44
C THR A 667 -40.11 19.74 -6.66
N ARG A 668 -39.95 21.08 -6.53
CA ARG A 668 -39.41 21.93 -7.61
C ARG A 668 -37.96 21.60 -7.94
N GLN A 669 -37.14 21.37 -6.92
CA GLN A 669 -35.73 21.06 -7.10
C GLN A 669 -35.50 19.70 -7.79
N GLN A 670 -36.35 18.70 -7.57
CA GLN A 670 -36.20 17.36 -8.16
C GLN A 670 -36.71 17.24 -9.60
N ARG A 671 -37.45 18.25 -10.10
CA ARG A 671 -37.87 18.31 -11.50
C ARG A 671 -36.65 18.23 -12.43
N PRO A 672 -36.65 17.32 -13.40
CA PRO A 672 -35.55 17.25 -14.33
C PRO A 672 -35.44 18.49 -15.21
N ASN A 673 -34.21 18.94 -15.45
CA ASN A 673 -33.94 20.10 -16.31
C ASN A 673 -33.81 19.64 -17.79
N PRO A 674 -34.74 20.02 -18.70
CA PRO A 674 -34.69 19.62 -20.11
C PRO A 674 -33.45 20.13 -20.85
N ASP A 675 -33.00 21.35 -20.54
CA ASP A 675 -31.84 21.96 -21.19
C ASP A 675 -30.55 21.25 -20.77
N ALA A 676 -30.42 20.91 -19.49
CA ALA A 676 -29.28 20.13 -19.00
C ALA A 676 -29.22 18.74 -19.64
N ARG A 677 -30.37 18.12 -19.96
CA ARG A 677 -30.41 16.85 -20.70
C ARG A 677 -30.00 17.00 -22.14
N ARG A 678 -30.48 18.04 -22.84
CA ARG A 678 -30.07 18.37 -24.22
C ARG A 678 -28.56 18.58 -24.32
N GLN A 679 -27.95 19.27 -23.36
CA GLN A 679 -26.50 19.47 -23.27
C GLN A 679 -25.70 18.17 -23.07
N GLY A 680 -26.35 17.10 -22.59
CA GLY A 680 -25.75 15.78 -22.43
C GLY A 680 -25.83 14.89 -23.68
N GLY A 681 -26.49 15.37 -24.74
CA GLY A 681 -26.50 14.70 -26.04
C GLY A 681 -25.17 14.87 -26.79
N ILE A 682 -24.93 13.99 -27.76
CA ILE A 682 -23.78 14.07 -28.67
C ILE A 682 -24.09 15.08 -29.78
N SER A 683 -23.37 16.20 -29.82
CA SER A 683 -23.42 17.15 -30.94
C SER A 683 -22.56 16.68 -32.12
N LYS A 684 -22.68 17.34 -33.29
CA LYS A 684 -21.78 17.07 -34.43
C LYS A 684 -20.29 17.27 -34.09
N LYS A 685 -19.99 18.26 -33.24
CA LYS A 685 -18.63 18.51 -32.74
C LYS A 685 -18.14 17.39 -31.84
N ASP A 686 -19.01 16.91 -30.93
CA ASP A 686 -18.70 15.76 -30.08
C ASP A 686 -18.41 14.52 -30.93
N ALA A 687 -19.24 14.25 -31.95
CA ALA A 687 -19.07 13.12 -32.85
C ALA A 687 -17.73 13.16 -33.61
N LEU A 688 -17.32 14.33 -34.12
CA LEU A 688 -16.04 14.49 -34.81
C LEU A 688 -14.84 14.25 -33.88
N ILE A 689 -14.86 14.83 -32.67
CA ILE A 689 -13.76 14.66 -31.70
C ILE A 689 -13.67 13.22 -31.23
N MET A 690 -14.82 12.62 -30.90
CA MET A 690 -14.91 11.22 -30.50
C MET A 690 -14.37 10.31 -31.61
N ALA A 691 -14.81 10.50 -32.86
CA ALA A 691 -14.32 9.73 -34.00
C ALA A 691 -12.80 9.89 -34.22
N ALA A 692 -12.26 11.10 -34.06
CA ALA A 692 -10.82 11.34 -34.20
C ALA A 692 -10.00 10.60 -33.13
N ILE A 693 -10.41 10.67 -31.84
CA ILE A 693 -9.73 9.95 -30.75
C ILE A 693 -9.82 8.44 -30.98
N THR A 694 -11.00 7.93 -31.30
CA THR A 694 -11.25 6.51 -31.56
C THR A 694 -10.46 6.01 -32.76
N LEU A 695 -10.35 6.79 -33.85
CA LEU A 695 -9.59 6.42 -35.04
C LEU A 695 -8.10 6.33 -34.75
N VAL A 696 -7.52 7.32 -34.05
CA VAL A 696 -6.10 7.29 -33.67
C VAL A 696 -5.81 6.09 -32.78
N TYR A 697 -6.65 5.85 -31.77
CA TYR A 697 -6.50 4.69 -30.90
C TYR A 697 -6.66 3.38 -31.67
N ALA A 698 -7.61 3.29 -32.61
CA ALA A 698 -7.81 2.10 -33.44
C ALA A 698 -6.57 1.77 -34.28
N VAL A 699 -5.94 2.78 -34.90
CA VAL A 699 -4.68 2.59 -35.65
C VAL A 699 -3.61 2.02 -34.72
N VAL A 700 -3.40 2.63 -33.55
CA VAL A 700 -2.39 2.17 -32.58
C VAL A 700 -2.70 0.77 -32.04
N SER A 701 -3.97 0.50 -31.70
CA SER A 701 -4.45 -0.77 -31.13
C SER A 701 -4.43 -1.93 -32.13
N LEU A 702 -4.65 -1.69 -33.42
CA LEU A 702 -4.63 -2.74 -34.45
C LEU A 702 -3.25 -2.97 -35.09
N THR A 703 -2.31 -2.03 -34.91
CA THR A 703 -0.93 -2.20 -35.39
C THR A 703 -0.27 -3.37 -34.67
N ASN A 704 0.29 -4.32 -35.41
CA ASN A 704 1.00 -5.49 -34.88
C ASN A 704 0.16 -6.29 -33.87
N LEU A 705 -1.13 -6.49 -34.15
CA LEU A 705 -2.02 -7.24 -33.24
C LEU A 705 -1.69 -8.74 -33.20
N GLY A 706 -1.29 -9.30 -34.33
CA GLY A 706 -0.93 -10.70 -34.51
C GLY A 706 -0.75 -11.02 -36.00
N SER A 707 -0.06 -12.11 -36.30
CA SER A 707 0.09 -12.63 -37.66
C SER A 707 -1.21 -13.29 -38.13
N THR A 708 -1.48 -13.15 -39.43
CA THR A 708 -2.49 -13.94 -40.15
C THR A 708 -1.87 -15.13 -40.88
N GLN A 709 -0.54 -15.23 -40.87
CA GLN A 709 0.28 -16.24 -41.54
C GLN A 709 0.94 -17.09 -40.45
N VAL A 710 0.32 -18.22 -40.14
CA VAL A 710 0.84 -19.28 -39.28
C VAL A 710 0.35 -20.61 -39.86
N PRO A 711 1.05 -21.74 -39.62
CA PRO A 711 0.63 -23.02 -40.16
C PRO A 711 -0.77 -23.46 -39.70
N SER A 712 -1.56 -23.91 -40.66
CA SER A 712 -2.98 -24.24 -40.53
C SER A 712 -3.32 -25.65 -41.00
N SER A 713 -2.51 -26.25 -41.88
CA SER A 713 -2.54 -27.70 -42.12
C SER A 713 -2.12 -28.42 -40.83
N TYR A 714 -2.51 -29.69 -40.70
CA TYR A 714 -2.13 -30.47 -39.53
C TYR A 714 -2.09 -31.96 -39.78
N TRP A 715 -1.20 -32.62 -39.04
CA TRP A 715 -1.20 -34.05 -38.81
C TRP A 715 -1.65 -34.32 -37.37
N ARG A 716 -2.72 -35.12 -37.24
CA ARG A 716 -3.21 -35.61 -35.95
C ARG A 716 -3.30 -37.13 -35.97
N GLU A 717 -2.58 -37.78 -35.07
CA GLU A 717 -2.58 -39.24 -34.92
C GLU A 717 -3.19 -39.65 -33.58
N ARG A 718 -4.15 -40.57 -33.64
CA ARG A 718 -4.92 -41.05 -32.48
C ARG A 718 -4.62 -42.50 -32.11
N GLU A 719 -3.78 -43.18 -32.90
CA GLU A 719 -3.41 -44.57 -32.66
C GLU A 719 -1.94 -44.66 -32.20
N ALA A 720 -1.73 -45.26 -31.02
CA ALA A 720 -0.39 -45.58 -30.55
C ALA A 720 0.24 -46.68 -31.43
N GLY A 721 1.53 -46.54 -31.72
CA GLY A 721 2.30 -47.48 -32.53
C GLY A 721 2.25 -47.22 -34.04
N ALA A 722 1.53 -46.18 -34.51
CA ALA A 722 1.61 -45.74 -35.89
C ALA A 722 3.05 -45.30 -36.24
N GLU A 723 3.56 -45.75 -37.39
CA GLU A 723 4.93 -45.48 -37.84
C GLU A 723 4.93 -44.84 -39.24
N TYR A 724 5.73 -43.78 -39.39
CA TYR A 724 5.89 -43.03 -40.62
C TYR A 724 7.38 -42.84 -40.92
N ILE A 725 7.80 -43.05 -42.16
CA ILE A 725 9.20 -42.88 -42.58
C ILE A 725 9.30 -41.66 -43.49
N LEU A 726 10.22 -40.77 -43.14
CA LEU A 726 10.58 -39.55 -43.85
C LEU A 726 11.91 -39.77 -44.58
N ASP A 727 12.03 -39.40 -45.85
CA ASP A 727 13.29 -39.47 -46.63
C ASP A 727 13.81 -38.06 -46.92
N LEU A 728 15.04 -37.77 -46.49
CA LEU A 728 15.74 -36.51 -46.75
C LEU A 728 16.39 -36.47 -48.15
N GLY A 729 16.29 -37.56 -48.91
CA GLY A 729 16.84 -37.73 -50.26
C GLY A 729 18.35 -38.02 -50.29
N ARG A 730 19.09 -37.59 -49.27
CA ARG A 730 20.54 -37.81 -49.10
C ARG A 730 20.93 -37.91 -47.63
N GLU A 731 22.10 -38.49 -47.38
CA GLU A 731 22.73 -38.45 -46.07
C GLU A 731 23.01 -36.99 -45.67
N THR A 732 22.49 -36.59 -44.52
CA THR A 732 22.55 -35.22 -44.02
C THR A 732 22.88 -35.24 -42.53
N GLU A 733 23.79 -34.36 -42.11
CA GLU A 733 24.09 -34.11 -40.70
C GLU A 733 23.04 -33.14 -40.14
N LEU A 734 22.22 -33.59 -39.21
CA LEU A 734 21.11 -32.82 -38.63
C LEU A 734 21.57 -32.02 -37.40
N SER A 735 20.87 -30.93 -37.10
CA SER A 735 21.05 -30.16 -35.86
C SER A 735 19.84 -30.26 -34.93
N HIS A 736 18.65 -29.97 -35.42
CA HIS A 736 17.43 -29.94 -34.60
C HIS A 736 16.17 -30.15 -35.44
N LEU A 737 15.12 -30.56 -34.74
CA LEU A 737 13.74 -30.55 -35.21
C LEU A 737 13.04 -29.31 -34.65
N TYR A 738 12.21 -28.68 -35.45
CA TYR A 738 11.45 -27.51 -35.07
C TYR A 738 10.00 -27.73 -35.44
N TYR A 739 9.06 -27.57 -34.51
CA TYR A 739 7.66 -27.94 -34.78
C TYR A 739 6.66 -27.01 -34.10
N TYR A 740 5.46 -26.93 -34.68
CA TYR A 740 4.35 -26.12 -34.19
C TYR A 740 3.19 -27.03 -33.73
N PRO A 741 3.05 -27.30 -32.43
CA PRO A 741 2.03 -28.22 -31.89
C PRO A 741 0.63 -27.61 -31.89
N GLY A 742 -0.37 -28.46 -32.07
CA GLY A 742 -1.79 -28.15 -31.90
C GLY A 742 -2.33 -28.52 -30.51
N ILE A 743 -3.64 -28.81 -30.41
CA ILE A 743 -4.29 -29.14 -29.13
C ILE A 743 -4.18 -30.64 -28.83
N GLY A 744 -3.49 -31.00 -27.76
CA GLY A 744 -3.49 -32.35 -27.19
C GLY A 744 -2.19 -32.71 -26.46
N ASP A 745 -2.29 -33.65 -25.52
CA ASP A 745 -1.13 -34.29 -24.89
C ASP A 745 -0.82 -35.60 -25.62
N GLY A 746 0.38 -35.73 -26.17
CA GLY A 746 0.80 -36.87 -26.98
C GLY A 746 2.31 -37.03 -26.99
N ALA A 747 2.81 -38.12 -27.56
CA ALA A 747 4.24 -38.35 -27.64
C ALA A 747 4.61 -39.13 -28.90
N PHE A 748 5.71 -38.76 -29.53
CA PHE A 748 6.28 -39.49 -30.65
C PHE A 748 7.78 -39.69 -30.47
N GLU A 749 8.30 -40.78 -31.01
CA GLU A 749 9.71 -41.07 -31.13
C GLU A 749 10.17 -40.70 -32.53
N ALA A 750 11.25 -39.92 -32.63
CA ALA A 750 12.00 -39.71 -33.86
C ALA A 750 13.27 -40.59 -33.82
N ALA A 751 13.33 -41.62 -34.67
CA ALA A 751 14.47 -42.52 -34.80
C ALA A 751 15.18 -42.33 -36.15
N TYR A 752 16.50 -42.45 -36.19
CA TYR A 752 17.31 -42.07 -37.35
C TYR A 752 17.93 -43.27 -38.06
N SER A 753 18.09 -43.20 -39.39
CA SER A 753 18.69 -44.29 -40.19
C SER A 753 19.40 -43.78 -41.43
N LEU A 754 20.45 -44.48 -41.87
CA LEU A 754 21.13 -44.24 -43.15
C LEU A 754 20.55 -45.08 -44.29
N ASP A 755 20.01 -46.27 -44.00
CA ASP A 755 19.59 -47.26 -45.01
C ASP A 755 18.06 -47.46 -45.07
N GLY A 756 17.31 -46.89 -44.12
CA GLY A 756 15.86 -46.98 -44.02
C GLY A 756 15.35 -48.32 -43.48
N LYS A 757 16.26 -49.19 -43.00
CA LYS A 757 15.96 -50.51 -42.45
C LYS A 757 16.36 -50.61 -40.98
N GLU A 758 17.58 -50.20 -40.65
CA GLU A 758 18.07 -50.17 -39.27
C GLU A 758 17.98 -48.74 -38.73
N PHE A 759 17.10 -48.54 -37.75
CA PHE A 759 16.94 -47.25 -37.06
C PHE A 759 17.72 -47.26 -35.76
N THR A 760 18.77 -46.43 -35.71
CA THR A 760 19.71 -46.28 -34.60
C THR A 760 19.61 -44.87 -34.03
N HIS A 761 19.69 -44.74 -32.71
CA HIS A 761 19.42 -43.50 -31.98
C HIS A 761 17.97 -43.01 -32.15
N SER A 762 17.29 -42.81 -31.03
CA SER A 762 15.94 -42.27 -31.02
C SER A 762 15.77 -41.20 -29.95
N ILE A 763 14.93 -40.22 -30.24
CA ILE A 763 14.58 -39.12 -29.34
C ILE A 763 13.08 -39.18 -29.13
N SER A 764 12.68 -39.16 -27.86
CA SER A 764 11.28 -39.09 -27.47
C SER A 764 10.86 -37.63 -27.33
N VAL A 765 9.85 -37.21 -28.09
CA VAL A 765 9.30 -35.86 -28.06
C VAL A 765 7.91 -35.93 -27.43
N LEU A 766 7.72 -35.15 -26.36
CA LEU A 766 6.45 -34.98 -25.68
C LEU A 766 5.79 -33.71 -26.19
N THR A 767 4.59 -33.82 -26.77
CA THR A 767 3.75 -32.67 -27.10
C THR A 767 2.83 -32.42 -25.92
N LYS A 768 2.94 -31.26 -25.29
CA LYS A 768 2.08 -30.87 -24.17
C LYS A 768 1.08 -29.82 -24.61
N GLU A 769 -0.11 -29.86 -24.04
CA GLU A 769 -1.11 -28.81 -24.24
C GLU A 769 -0.62 -27.42 -23.82
N ALA A 770 0.25 -27.31 -22.81
CA ALA A 770 0.81 -26.03 -22.39
C ALA A 770 1.65 -25.34 -23.48
N ASP A 771 2.15 -26.11 -24.45
CA ASP A 771 3.05 -25.65 -25.51
C ASP A 771 2.28 -25.37 -26.83
N MET A 772 0.95 -25.52 -26.84
CA MET A 772 0.14 -25.40 -28.06
C MET A 772 0.30 -24.03 -28.74
N TYR A 773 0.37 -24.03 -30.07
CA TYR A 773 0.51 -22.83 -30.89
C TYR A 773 1.71 -21.94 -30.48
N THR A 774 2.77 -22.56 -29.97
CA THR A 774 4.09 -21.95 -29.71
C THR A 774 5.16 -22.82 -30.37
N TRP A 775 6.18 -22.23 -30.96
CA TRP A 775 7.19 -22.99 -31.69
C TRP A 775 8.13 -23.71 -30.75
N GLN A 776 8.30 -25.01 -30.98
CA GLN A 776 9.09 -25.91 -30.14
C GLN A 776 10.33 -26.39 -30.87
N ARG A 777 11.47 -26.36 -30.18
CA ARG A 777 12.76 -26.84 -30.68
C ARG A 777 13.23 -28.06 -29.92
N VAL A 778 13.64 -29.09 -30.66
CA VAL A 778 14.24 -30.32 -30.12
C VAL A 778 15.60 -30.51 -30.78
N ASP A 779 16.67 -30.36 -30.01
CA ASP A 779 18.01 -30.61 -30.51
C ASP A 779 18.18 -32.11 -30.83
N ALA A 780 18.63 -32.39 -32.04
CA ALA A 780 18.71 -33.73 -32.61
C ALA A 780 19.96 -33.89 -33.48
N PRO A 781 21.18 -33.72 -32.92
CA PRO A 781 22.41 -33.83 -33.69
C PRO A 781 22.69 -35.28 -34.07
N HIS A 782 22.39 -35.64 -35.33
CA HIS A 782 22.68 -36.97 -35.85
C HIS A 782 22.79 -36.98 -37.37
N THR A 783 23.58 -37.91 -37.92
CA THR A 783 23.63 -38.11 -39.37
C THR A 783 22.57 -39.10 -39.79
N ALA A 784 21.67 -38.69 -40.67
CA ALA A 784 20.58 -39.53 -41.15
C ALA A 784 20.26 -39.25 -42.62
N ARG A 785 19.67 -40.25 -43.29
CA ARG A 785 18.93 -40.07 -44.54
C ARG A 785 17.43 -40.27 -44.33
N TYR A 786 17.07 -41.22 -43.47
CA TYR A 786 15.70 -41.55 -43.14
C TYR A 786 15.41 -41.25 -41.67
N ILE A 787 14.23 -40.71 -41.39
CA ILE A 787 13.74 -40.47 -40.03
C ILE A 787 12.42 -41.22 -39.88
N ARG A 788 12.31 -42.06 -38.86
CA ARG A 788 11.06 -42.72 -38.50
C ARG A 788 10.40 -41.97 -37.36
N ILE A 789 9.18 -41.49 -37.60
CA ILE A 789 8.27 -40.97 -36.58
C ILE A 789 7.37 -42.11 -36.12
N LYS A 790 7.49 -42.49 -34.85
CA LYS A 790 6.66 -43.52 -34.22
C LYS A 790 5.82 -42.90 -33.10
N VAL A 791 4.51 -43.03 -33.18
CA VAL A 791 3.62 -42.52 -32.11
C VAL A 791 3.73 -43.42 -30.88
N LEU A 792 4.18 -42.85 -29.77
CA LEU A 792 4.32 -43.54 -28.49
C LEU A 792 3.05 -43.41 -27.65
N GLN A 793 2.48 -42.20 -27.62
CA GLN A 793 1.21 -41.90 -26.96
C GLN A 793 0.25 -41.27 -27.99
N PRO A 794 -1.04 -41.68 -28.01
CA PRO A 794 -2.04 -41.11 -28.89
C PRO A 794 -2.18 -39.58 -28.77
N GLU A 795 -2.95 -38.97 -29.69
CA GLU A 795 -3.29 -37.55 -29.71
C GLU A 795 -2.11 -36.60 -30.00
N VAL A 796 -1.11 -37.09 -30.75
CA VAL A 796 -0.08 -36.23 -31.33
C VAL A 796 -0.75 -35.33 -32.37
N PHE A 797 -0.75 -34.02 -32.12
CA PHE A 797 -1.28 -33.00 -33.01
C PHE A 797 -0.18 -31.99 -33.29
N ILE A 798 0.30 -31.96 -34.53
CA ILE A 798 1.30 -31.00 -35.00
C ILE A 798 0.81 -30.38 -36.30
N ASN A 799 0.93 -29.05 -36.39
CA ASN A 799 0.56 -28.30 -37.58
C ASN A 799 1.68 -28.35 -38.62
N GLU A 800 2.91 -28.04 -38.24
CA GLU A 800 4.07 -28.01 -39.16
C GLU A 800 5.35 -28.45 -38.45
N MET A 801 6.31 -29.01 -39.20
CA MET A 801 7.62 -29.43 -38.71
C MET A 801 8.75 -29.11 -39.70
N GLY A 802 9.76 -28.37 -39.26
CA GLY A 802 11.01 -28.17 -39.97
C GLY A 802 12.14 -29.05 -39.46
N ILE A 803 12.98 -29.56 -40.37
CA ILE A 803 14.16 -30.36 -40.05
C ILE A 803 15.40 -29.61 -40.52
N TYR A 804 16.33 -29.32 -39.62
CA TYR A 804 17.49 -28.48 -39.93
C TYR A 804 18.79 -29.27 -39.97
N ASP A 805 19.65 -28.94 -40.94
CA ASP A 805 21.00 -29.48 -41.02
C ASP A 805 21.95 -28.79 -40.01
N ALA A 806 23.16 -29.32 -39.85
CA ALA A 806 24.21 -28.75 -38.99
C ALA A 806 24.67 -27.34 -39.41
N LYS A 807 24.33 -26.90 -40.62
CA LYS A 807 24.62 -25.55 -41.13
C LYS A 807 23.45 -24.59 -40.94
N GLY A 808 22.34 -25.04 -40.35
CA GLY A 808 21.14 -24.24 -40.12
C GLY A 808 20.22 -24.10 -41.33
N ASN A 809 20.39 -24.92 -42.38
CA ASN A 809 19.48 -24.92 -43.53
C ASN A 809 18.32 -25.90 -43.31
N LEU A 810 17.13 -25.51 -43.76
CA LEU A 810 15.96 -26.37 -43.79
C LEU A 810 16.14 -27.51 -44.82
N CYS A 811 15.91 -28.75 -44.40
CA CYS A 811 16.06 -29.94 -45.22
C CYS A 811 14.81 -30.18 -46.08
N SER A 812 15.00 -30.66 -47.32
CA SER A 812 13.89 -31.13 -48.15
C SER A 812 13.44 -32.51 -47.65
N VAL A 813 12.19 -32.64 -47.22
CA VAL A 813 11.62 -33.88 -46.70
C VAL A 813 10.63 -34.47 -47.70
N THR A 814 10.79 -35.75 -48.05
CA THR A 814 9.79 -36.51 -48.78
C THR A 814 9.06 -37.42 -47.81
N ALA A 815 7.76 -37.21 -47.65
CA ALA A 815 6.88 -37.99 -46.80
C ALA A 815 5.73 -38.61 -47.61
N SER A 816 5.07 -39.63 -47.05
CA SER A 816 3.90 -40.27 -47.68
C SER A 816 2.79 -40.54 -46.66
N GLY A 817 1.54 -40.56 -47.12
CA GLY A 817 0.38 -40.73 -46.25
C GLY A 817 -0.04 -39.44 -45.57
N LYS A 818 -0.70 -39.54 -44.40
CA LYS A 818 -1.29 -38.37 -43.70
C LYS A 818 -0.25 -37.41 -43.11
N ILE A 819 0.99 -37.87 -42.89
CA ILE A 819 2.07 -37.07 -42.29
C ILE A 819 2.64 -36.01 -43.26
N THR A 820 2.25 -36.02 -44.53
CA THR A 820 2.68 -34.99 -45.50
C THR A 820 2.23 -33.58 -45.11
N ALA A 821 1.16 -33.48 -44.32
CA ALA A 821 0.64 -32.22 -43.78
C ALA A 821 1.56 -31.58 -42.72
N LEU A 822 2.70 -32.20 -42.37
CA LEU A 822 3.73 -31.58 -41.52
C LEU A 822 4.76 -30.78 -42.31
N PHE A 823 4.74 -30.89 -43.64
CA PHE A 823 5.77 -30.37 -44.53
C PHE A 823 5.20 -29.61 -45.74
N ASP A 824 3.91 -29.25 -45.71
CA ASP A 824 3.22 -28.60 -46.82
C ASP A 824 3.16 -27.07 -46.73
N GLU A 825 3.48 -26.48 -45.57
CA GLU A 825 3.55 -25.02 -45.35
C GLU A 825 4.93 -24.59 -44.79
N GLN A 826 6.02 -25.21 -45.27
CA GLN A 826 7.40 -24.96 -44.80
C GLN A 826 7.85 -23.49 -44.91
N GLU A 827 7.26 -22.69 -45.80
CA GLU A 827 7.51 -21.26 -45.92
C GLU A 827 6.95 -20.42 -44.75
N LEU A 828 6.04 -21.00 -43.94
CA LEU A 828 5.44 -20.37 -42.76
C LEU A 828 6.21 -20.66 -41.47
N ILE A 829 7.32 -21.41 -41.53
CA ILE A 829 8.18 -21.65 -40.37
C ILE A 829 8.83 -20.33 -39.93
N ASP A 830 8.51 -19.91 -38.71
CA ASP A 830 9.05 -18.69 -38.10
C ASP A 830 10.24 -19.02 -37.20
N LEU A 831 11.45 -18.65 -37.64
CA LEU A 831 12.69 -18.87 -36.89
C LEU A 831 12.95 -17.81 -35.81
N SER A 832 12.12 -16.78 -35.71
CA SER A 832 12.22 -15.76 -34.68
C SER A 832 10.83 -15.51 -34.09
N PRO A 833 10.20 -16.56 -33.54
CA PRO A 833 8.84 -16.46 -33.07
C PRO A 833 8.74 -15.52 -31.88
N GLY A 834 7.54 -14.98 -31.70
CA GLY A 834 7.21 -14.17 -30.56
C GLY A 834 5.73 -13.87 -30.48
N TYR A 835 5.38 -12.79 -29.77
CA TYR A 835 3.98 -12.47 -29.49
C TYR A 835 3.11 -12.34 -30.76
N LEU A 836 3.68 -12.09 -31.94
CA LEU A 836 2.94 -12.01 -33.20
C LEU A 836 2.52 -13.36 -33.77
N THR A 837 3.28 -14.43 -33.50
CA THR A 837 3.10 -15.76 -34.12
C THR A 837 2.68 -16.82 -33.10
N GLU A 838 2.72 -16.50 -31.81
CA GLU A 838 2.49 -17.46 -30.72
C GLU A 838 1.39 -17.04 -29.75
N MET A 839 0.88 -18.04 -29.02
CA MET A 839 0.10 -17.82 -27.79
C MET A 839 1.00 -17.44 -26.61
N TYR A 840 0.46 -16.63 -25.71
CA TYR A 840 1.12 -16.31 -24.44
C TYR A 840 0.07 -16.02 -23.36
N PHE A 841 0.47 -16.13 -22.09
CA PHE A 841 -0.40 -15.85 -20.93
C PHE A 841 -1.76 -16.60 -21.06
N ASP A 842 -2.87 -15.94 -20.72
CA ASP A 842 -4.21 -16.55 -20.67
C ASP A 842 -4.83 -16.86 -22.05
N GLU A 843 -4.12 -16.64 -23.16
CA GLU A 843 -4.59 -17.05 -24.49
C GLU A 843 -4.72 -18.57 -24.62
N ILE A 844 -3.84 -19.32 -23.92
CA ILE A 844 -3.85 -20.79 -23.88
C ILE A 844 -5.16 -21.35 -23.29
N TYR A 845 -5.89 -20.55 -22.50
CA TYR A 845 -7.18 -20.94 -21.93
C TYR A 845 -8.34 -20.48 -22.82
N HIS A 846 -8.38 -19.18 -23.12
CA HIS A 846 -9.56 -18.55 -23.71
C HIS A 846 -9.63 -18.72 -25.24
N ALA A 847 -8.52 -18.53 -25.95
CA ALA A 847 -8.48 -18.72 -27.41
C ALA A 847 -8.62 -20.21 -27.77
N ARG A 848 -7.97 -21.09 -26.99
CA ARG A 848 -8.16 -22.54 -27.07
C ARG A 848 -9.63 -22.92 -26.94
N THR A 849 -10.28 -22.54 -25.84
CA THR A 849 -11.68 -22.93 -25.60
C THR A 849 -12.63 -22.32 -26.64
N ALA A 850 -12.32 -21.14 -27.16
CA ALA A 850 -13.04 -20.56 -28.28
C ALA A 850 -12.93 -21.41 -29.55
N TYR A 851 -11.75 -21.97 -29.83
CA TYR A 851 -11.57 -22.90 -30.94
C TYR A 851 -12.28 -24.25 -30.70
N GLU A 852 -12.21 -24.79 -29.49
CA GLU A 852 -12.94 -26.01 -29.10
C GLU A 852 -14.45 -25.87 -29.30
N HIS A 853 -15.02 -24.71 -28.95
CA HIS A 853 -16.44 -24.41 -29.23
C HIS A 853 -16.78 -24.48 -30.72
N LEU A 854 -15.88 -24.05 -31.62
CA LEU A 854 -16.08 -24.12 -33.07
C LEU A 854 -15.98 -25.56 -33.59
N LEU A 855 -15.11 -26.37 -32.98
CA LEU A 855 -14.90 -27.77 -33.35
C LEU A 855 -15.94 -28.73 -32.72
N GLY A 856 -16.79 -28.23 -31.82
CA GLY A 856 -17.74 -29.06 -31.08
C GLY A 856 -17.06 -29.98 -30.05
N MET A 857 -15.90 -29.57 -29.53
CA MET A 857 -15.14 -30.30 -28.52
C MET A 857 -15.59 -29.93 -27.11
N ALA A 858 -15.27 -30.78 -26.13
CA ALA A 858 -15.49 -30.43 -24.73
C ALA A 858 -14.63 -29.21 -24.33
N PRO A 859 -15.20 -28.19 -23.67
CA PRO A 859 -14.48 -26.97 -23.35
C PRO A 859 -13.47 -27.17 -22.20
N TYR A 860 -12.21 -26.80 -22.44
CA TYR A 860 -11.14 -26.87 -21.46
C TYR A 860 -11.31 -25.84 -20.33
N GLU A 861 -11.44 -24.56 -20.69
CA GLU A 861 -11.65 -23.49 -19.72
C GLU A 861 -13.14 -23.39 -19.40
N ASN A 862 -13.53 -23.76 -18.19
CA ASN A 862 -14.90 -23.72 -17.70
C ASN A 862 -15.04 -22.98 -16.36
N SER A 863 -14.01 -22.25 -15.92
CA SER A 863 -14.04 -21.40 -14.71
C SER A 863 -14.77 -20.06 -14.94
N HIS A 864 -15.08 -19.74 -16.20
CA HIS A 864 -15.82 -18.53 -16.58
C HIS A 864 -17.00 -18.78 -17.53
N PRO A 865 -18.03 -17.91 -17.47
CA PRO A 865 -19.12 -17.89 -18.43
C PRO A 865 -18.66 -17.80 -19.90
N PRO A 866 -19.40 -18.41 -20.84
CA PRO A 866 -18.89 -18.66 -22.19
C PRO A 866 -18.96 -17.49 -23.17
N LEU A 867 -19.74 -16.43 -22.92
CA LEU A 867 -19.99 -15.39 -23.93
C LEU A 867 -18.71 -14.68 -24.39
N GLY A 868 -17.75 -14.44 -23.49
CA GLY A 868 -16.46 -13.85 -23.85
C GLY A 868 -15.67 -14.73 -24.82
N LYS A 869 -15.68 -16.05 -24.59
CA LYS A 869 -15.04 -17.04 -25.47
C LYS A 869 -15.79 -17.18 -26.80
N ILE A 870 -17.12 -17.00 -26.82
CA ILE A 870 -17.91 -16.97 -28.06
C ILE A 870 -17.53 -15.76 -28.92
N PHE A 871 -17.27 -14.59 -28.34
CA PHE A 871 -16.76 -13.45 -29.09
C PHE A 871 -15.38 -13.73 -29.70
N ILE A 872 -14.48 -14.39 -28.97
CA ILE A 872 -13.19 -14.84 -29.53
C ILE A 872 -13.41 -15.85 -30.65
N SER A 873 -14.37 -16.77 -30.50
CA SER A 873 -14.73 -17.78 -31.51
C SER A 873 -15.18 -17.12 -32.81
N LEU A 874 -15.91 -15.99 -32.73
CA LEU A 874 -16.30 -15.23 -33.92
C LEU A 874 -15.09 -14.67 -34.68
N GLY A 875 -14.04 -14.25 -33.98
CA GLY A 875 -12.80 -13.80 -34.60
C GLY A 875 -12.08 -14.94 -35.33
N ILE A 876 -11.92 -16.07 -34.64
CA ILE A 876 -11.32 -17.29 -35.20
C ILE A 876 -12.12 -17.78 -36.43
N LEU A 877 -13.44 -17.76 -36.36
CA LEU A 877 -14.31 -18.19 -37.47
C LEU A 877 -14.12 -17.33 -38.73
N ILE A 878 -13.91 -16.02 -38.58
CA ILE A 878 -13.80 -15.08 -39.71
C ILE A 878 -12.37 -15.04 -40.28
N PHE A 879 -11.36 -15.07 -39.42
CA PHE A 879 -9.96 -14.80 -39.78
C PHE A 879 -9.04 -16.02 -39.69
N GLY A 880 -9.53 -17.16 -39.19
CA GLY A 880 -8.76 -18.38 -38.96
C GLY A 880 -8.21 -18.52 -37.54
N MET A 881 -7.75 -19.72 -37.20
CA MET A 881 -7.07 -20.02 -35.93
C MET A 881 -5.62 -19.51 -35.97
N ASN A 882 -5.47 -18.18 -35.89
CA ASN A 882 -4.18 -17.47 -35.87
C ASN A 882 -4.20 -16.29 -34.88
N PRO A 883 -3.03 -15.76 -34.47
CA PRO A 883 -2.92 -14.66 -33.51
C PRO A 883 -3.78 -13.45 -33.80
N PHE A 884 -3.89 -13.05 -35.07
CA PHE A 884 -4.79 -11.96 -35.44
C PHE A 884 -6.26 -12.32 -35.18
N GLY A 885 -6.68 -13.51 -35.60
CA GLY A 885 -8.07 -13.98 -35.53
C GLY A 885 -8.61 -14.09 -34.11
N TRP A 886 -7.84 -14.60 -33.14
CA TRP A 886 -8.32 -14.67 -31.76
C TRP A 886 -8.25 -13.33 -30.99
N ARG A 887 -7.43 -12.36 -31.42
CA ARG A 887 -7.27 -11.05 -30.74
C ARG A 887 -8.19 -9.95 -31.26
N ILE A 888 -8.59 -9.99 -32.53
CA ILE A 888 -9.27 -8.88 -33.21
C ILE A 888 -10.60 -8.45 -32.56
N ILE A 889 -11.42 -9.40 -32.10
CA ILE A 889 -12.73 -9.04 -31.51
C ILE A 889 -12.54 -8.34 -30.16
N GLY A 890 -11.57 -8.76 -29.35
CA GLY A 890 -11.19 -8.06 -28.12
C GLY A 890 -10.74 -6.63 -28.39
N ALA A 891 -9.90 -6.43 -29.41
CA ALA A 891 -9.40 -5.12 -29.81
C ALA A 891 -10.53 -4.19 -30.26
N LEU A 892 -11.49 -4.68 -31.04
CA LEU A 892 -12.66 -3.92 -31.48
C LEU A 892 -13.56 -3.49 -30.32
N PHE A 893 -13.76 -4.35 -29.32
CA PHE A 893 -14.48 -3.98 -28.10
C PHE A 893 -13.70 -2.93 -27.29
N GLY A 894 -12.38 -3.05 -27.18
CA GLY A 894 -11.50 -2.03 -26.59
C GLY A 894 -11.61 -0.67 -27.29
N ILE A 895 -11.61 -0.65 -28.62
CA ILE A 895 -11.87 0.56 -29.43
C ILE A 895 -13.27 1.10 -29.15
N GLY A 896 -14.27 0.23 -29.01
CA GLY A 896 -15.67 0.57 -28.69
C GLY A 896 -15.88 1.14 -27.28
N ILE A 897 -15.00 0.85 -26.33
CA ILE A 897 -15.02 1.43 -24.98
C ILE A 897 -14.87 2.97 -25.05
N LEU A 898 -14.06 3.49 -25.97
CA LEU A 898 -13.81 4.94 -26.08
C LEU A 898 -15.06 5.77 -26.42
N PRO A 899 -15.82 5.51 -27.51
CA PRO A 899 -17.03 6.27 -27.81
C PRO A 899 -18.11 6.10 -26.74
N LEU A 900 -18.19 4.91 -26.13
CA LEU A 900 -19.10 4.65 -25.03
C LEU A 900 -18.75 5.50 -23.79
N PHE A 901 -17.48 5.52 -23.41
CA PHE A 901 -16.99 6.32 -22.29
C PHE A 901 -17.10 7.82 -22.56
N TYR A 902 -16.84 8.27 -23.79
CA TYR A 902 -17.10 9.64 -24.21
C TYR A 902 -18.57 10.01 -23.98
N GLY A 903 -19.48 9.15 -24.42
CA GLY A 903 -20.92 9.33 -24.22
C GLY A 903 -21.31 9.42 -22.74
N LEU A 904 -20.76 8.55 -21.90
CA LEU A 904 -21.00 8.57 -20.45
C LEU A 904 -20.46 9.87 -19.82
N THR A 905 -19.22 10.24 -20.15
CA THR A 905 -18.56 11.46 -19.62
C THR A 905 -19.32 12.71 -20.06
N LYS A 906 -19.70 12.81 -21.34
CA LYS A 906 -20.53 13.90 -21.87
C LYS A 906 -21.87 13.98 -21.15
N ARG A 907 -22.49 12.84 -20.85
CA ARG A 907 -23.76 12.79 -20.12
C ARG A 907 -23.60 13.21 -18.66
N ILE A 908 -22.52 12.87 -17.99
CA ILE A 908 -22.27 13.26 -16.59
C ILE A 908 -21.92 14.76 -16.48
N PHE A 909 -20.99 15.24 -17.31
CA PHE A 909 -20.41 16.57 -17.17
C PHE A 909 -21.04 17.63 -18.06
N LYS A 910 -21.85 17.23 -19.04
CA LYS A 910 -22.57 18.11 -20.00
C LYS A 910 -21.65 19.03 -20.81
N ARG A 911 -20.36 18.69 -20.90
CA ARG A 911 -19.31 19.50 -21.55
C ARG A 911 -18.47 18.66 -22.51
N THR A 912 -18.30 19.19 -23.72
CA THR A 912 -17.54 18.55 -24.82
C THR A 912 -16.05 18.44 -24.49
N ASP A 913 -15.47 19.49 -23.93
CA ASP A 913 -14.04 19.52 -23.63
C ASP A 913 -13.66 18.56 -22.48
N LEU A 914 -14.54 18.42 -21.48
CA LEU A 914 -14.37 17.44 -20.40
C LEU A 914 -14.57 15.99 -20.87
N ALA A 915 -15.51 15.75 -21.79
CA ALA A 915 -15.71 14.45 -22.42
C ALA A 915 -14.50 14.03 -23.26
N ALA A 916 -13.98 14.95 -24.08
CA ALA A 916 -12.78 14.74 -24.86
C ALA A 916 -11.56 14.48 -23.96
N PHE A 917 -11.39 15.27 -22.90
CA PHE A 917 -10.30 15.09 -21.93
C PHE A 917 -10.35 13.71 -21.27
N GLY A 918 -11.50 13.30 -20.71
CA GLY A 918 -11.62 11.98 -20.09
C GLY A 918 -11.38 10.83 -21.05
N THR A 919 -11.87 10.95 -22.29
CA THR A 919 -11.68 9.92 -23.32
C THR A 919 -10.22 9.84 -23.79
N LEU A 920 -9.51 10.98 -23.86
CA LEU A 920 -8.06 10.99 -24.11
C LEU A 920 -7.32 10.24 -23.00
N LEU A 921 -7.62 10.51 -21.72
CA LEU A 921 -6.96 9.83 -20.62
C LEU A 921 -7.17 8.30 -20.67
N LEU A 922 -8.37 7.86 -21.04
CA LEU A 922 -8.66 6.44 -21.20
C LEU A 922 -7.93 5.83 -22.40
N ALA A 923 -7.85 6.54 -23.52
CA ALA A 923 -7.09 6.09 -24.70
C ALA A 923 -5.57 6.03 -24.45
N LEU A 924 -5.07 6.79 -23.48
CA LEU A 924 -3.66 6.84 -23.07
C LEU A 924 -3.35 5.97 -21.84
N ASP A 925 -4.27 5.07 -21.48
CA ASP A 925 -4.07 4.13 -20.38
C ASP A 925 -3.51 2.79 -20.90
N GLY A 926 -2.41 2.33 -20.25
CA GLY A 926 -1.73 1.09 -20.60
C GLY A 926 -2.57 -0.16 -20.38
N MET A 927 -3.40 -0.19 -19.32
CA MET A 927 -4.23 -1.36 -19.02
C MET A 927 -5.28 -1.59 -20.10
N LEU A 928 -5.97 -0.53 -20.56
CA LEU A 928 -6.89 -0.66 -21.69
C LEU A 928 -6.18 -1.12 -22.97
N PHE A 929 -4.99 -0.56 -23.25
CA PHE A 929 -4.22 -0.93 -24.44
C PHE A 929 -3.79 -2.40 -24.42
N VAL A 930 -3.21 -2.89 -23.32
CA VAL A 930 -2.75 -4.27 -23.21
C VAL A 930 -3.93 -5.26 -23.18
N GLN A 931 -4.93 -5.03 -22.31
CA GLN A 931 -6.05 -5.95 -22.12
C GLN A 931 -6.96 -6.09 -23.35
N SER A 932 -7.04 -5.07 -24.20
CA SER A 932 -7.83 -5.17 -25.42
C SER A 932 -7.10 -5.91 -26.55
N ARG A 933 -5.78 -6.05 -26.48
CA ARG A 933 -4.96 -6.65 -27.54
C ARG A 933 -4.65 -8.13 -27.35
N ILE A 934 -4.91 -8.67 -26.17
CA ILE A 934 -4.77 -10.10 -25.85
C ILE A 934 -6.14 -10.79 -25.90
N ALA A 935 -6.20 -12.06 -26.28
CA ALA A 935 -7.44 -12.83 -26.31
C ALA A 935 -7.93 -13.27 -24.91
N THR A 936 -8.22 -12.31 -24.04
CA THR A 936 -8.85 -12.53 -22.73
C THR A 936 -10.28 -12.01 -22.68
N ILE A 937 -11.04 -12.43 -21.66
CA ILE A 937 -12.47 -12.11 -21.55
C ILE A 937 -12.77 -10.78 -20.81
N ASP A 938 -11.74 -10.14 -20.24
CA ASP A 938 -11.88 -8.95 -19.39
C ASP A 938 -12.43 -7.73 -20.13
N THR A 939 -11.97 -7.48 -21.35
CA THR A 939 -12.37 -6.34 -22.17
C THR A 939 -13.88 -6.35 -22.47
N TYR A 940 -14.46 -7.52 -22.72
CA TYR A 940 -15.91 -7.66 -22.91
C TYR A 940 -16.69 -7.31 -21.63
N GLY A 941 -16.23 -7.78 -20.48
CA GLY A 941 -16.80 -7.45 -19.17
C GLY A 941 -16.83 -5.95 -18.93
N VAL A 942 -15.70 -5.26 -19.12
CA VAL A 942 -15.59 -3.80 -18.93
C VAL A 942 -16.49 -3.03 -19.90
N PHE A 943 -16.54 -3.44 -21.17
CA PHE A 943 -17.42 -2.82 -22.17
C PHE A 943 -18.89 -2.86 -21.72
N PHE A 944 -19.40 -4.04 -21.33
CA PHE A 944 -20.79 -4.17 -20.90
C PHE A 944 -21.08 -3.49 -19.57
N ILE A 945 -20.11 -3.42 -18.65
CA ILE A 945 -20.19 -2.62 -17.41
C ILE A 945 -20.39 -1.14 -17.74
N LEU A 946 -19.59 -0.59 -18.64
CA LEU A 946 -19.77 0.80 -19.08
C LEU A 946 -21.11 1.02 -19.79
N LEU A 947 -21.57 0.04 -20.57
CA LEU A 947 -22.81 0.15 -21.33
C LEU A 947 -24.03 0.14 -20.41
N MET A 948 -24.05 -0.76 -19.43
CA MET A 948 -25.09 -0.79 -18.40
C MET A 948 -25.05 0.47 -17.52
N CYS A 949 -23.86 0.99 -17.17
CA CYS A 949 -23.71 2.25 -16.46
C CYS A 949 -24.22 3.45 -17.28
N TYR A 950 -23.96 3.50 -18.59
CA TYR A 950 -24.47 4.54 -19.48
C TYR A 950 -26.00 4.60 -19.47
N PHE A 951 -26.65 3.44 -19.63
CA PHE A 951 -28.10 3.35 -19.62
C PHE A 951 -28.71 3.61 -18.23
N MET A 952 -28.09 3.12 -17.16
CA MET A 952 -28.52 3.41 -15.79
C MET A 952 -28.37 4.90 -15.47
N TYR A 953 -27.29 5.55 -15.90
CA TYR A 953 -27.14 6.99 -15.71
C TYR A 953 -28.21 7.77 -16.49
N ARG A 954 -28.57 7.31 -17.70
CA ARG A 954 -29.69 7.89 -18.45
C ARG A 954 -31.00 7.75 -17.67
N TYR A 955 -31.30 6.58 -17.08
CA TYR A 955 -32.45 6.41 -16.19
C TYR A 955 -32.36 7.29 -14.92
N TYR A 956 -31.17 7.43 -14.33
CA TYR A 956 -30.88 8.27 -13.17
C TYR A 956 -31.17 9.77 -13.41
N GLU A 957 -31.13 10.22 -14.66
CA GLU A 957 -31.50 11.57 -15.08
C GLU A 957 -33.00 11.76 -15.33
N MET A 958 -33.77 10.68 -15.36
CA MET A 958 -35.19 10.67 -15.70
C MET A 958 -36.10 10.70 -14.48
N SER A 959 -37.35 11.08 -14.69
CA SER A 959 -38.44 11.01 -13.71
C SER A 959 -39.71 10.54 -14.39
N PHE A 960 -40.31 9.47 -13.88
CA PHE A 960 -41.58 8.98 -14.43
C PHE A 960 -42.76 9.95 -14.18
N TYR A 961 -42.57 10.98 -13.35
CA TYR A 961 -43.57 12.05 -13.16
C TYR A 961 -43.56 13.07 -14.30
N SER A 962 -42.41 13.35 -14.89
CA SER A 962 -42.26 14.37 -15.93
C SER A 962 -42.07 13.79 -17.33
N ASP A 963 -41.40 12.65 -17.43
CA ASP A 963 -41.00 12.06 -18.72
C ASP A 963 -41.96 10.96 -19.18
N GLY A 964 -42.88 10.54 -18.31
CA GLY A 964 -43.75 9.40 -18.51
C GLY A 964 -43.05 8.06 -18.29
N LEU A 965 -43.82 7.08 -17.82
CA LEU A 965 -43.31 5.76 -17.44
C LEU A 965 -42.56 5.06 -18.59
N LEU A 966 -43.18 4.94 -19.77
CA LEU A 966 -42.61 4.19 -20.90
C LEU A 966 -41.21 4.70 -21.32
N ASN A 967 -41.01 6.02 -21.33
CA ASN A 967 -39.72 6.60 -21.67
C ASN A 967 -38.63 6.26 -20.66
N THR A 968 -38.98 6.10 -19.38
CA THR A 968 -38.04 5.66 -18.34
C THR A 968 -37.70 4.18 -18.43
N LEU A 969 -38.61 3.35 -18.95
CA LEU A 969 -38.40 1.91 -19.07
C LEU A 969 -37.42 1.54 -20.20
N ILE A 970 -37.34 2.33 -21.28
CA ILE A 970 -36.40 2.06 -22.39
C ILE A 970 -34.93 1.98 -21.94
N PRO A 971 -34.33 3.02 -21.31
CA PRO A 971 -32.96 2.91 -20.82
C PRO A 971 -32.82 1.84 -19.75
N LEU A 972 -33.84 1.61 -18.93
CA LEU A 972 -33.80 0.56 -17.91
C LEU A 972 -33.76 -0.84 -18.52
N GLY A 973 -34.48 -1.09 -19.61
CA GLY A 973 -34.49 -2.37 -20.32
C GLY A 973 -33.18 -2.61 -21.07
N LEU A 974 -32.65 -1.59 -21.74
CA LEU A 974 -31.33 -1.65 -22.37
C LEU A 974 -30.23 -1.89 -21.32
N CYS A 975 -30.35 -1.30 -20.13
CA CYS A 975 -29.46 -1.57 -19.00
C CYS A 975 -29.52 -3.04 -18.58
N GLY A 976 -30.72 -3.62 -18.47
CA GLY A 976 -30.92 -5.03 -18.14
C GLY A 976 -30.35 -6.00 -19.18
N ILE A 977 -30.50 -5.72 -20.47
CA ILE A 977 -29.88 -6.50 -21.56
C ILE A 977 -28.35 -6.44 -21.45
N SER A 978 -27.78 -5.23 -21.28
CA SER A 978 -26.33 -5.07 -21.11
C SER A 978 -25.81 -5.76 -19.85
N PHE A 979 -26.60 -5.77 -18.77
CA PHE A 979 -26.28 -6.53 -17.56
C PHE A 979 -26.21 -8.03 -17.85
N GLY A 980 -27.19 -8.59 -18.58
CA GLY A 980 -27.17 -9.98 -19.04
C GLY A 980 -25.93 -10.35 -19.87
N LEU A 981 -25.57 -9.51 -20.85
CA LEU A 981 -24.36 -9.68 -21.66
C LEU A 981 -23.08 -9.59 -20.82
N GLY A 982 -23.05 -8.69 -19.83
CA GLY A 982 -21.93 -8.55 -18.90
C GLY A 982 -21.70 -9.80 -18.05
N ILE A 983 -22.76 -10.29 -17.37
CA ILE A 983 -22.64 -11.49 -16.51
C ILE A 983 -22.32 -12.75 -17.30
N ALA A 984 -22.84 -12.86 -18.53
CA ALA A 984 -22.55 -13.98 -19.42
C ALA A 984 -21.12 -13.95 -19.98
N SER A 985 -20.44 -12.79 -19.91
CA SER A 985 -19.03 -12.65 -20.29
C SER A 985 -18.09 -12.93 -19.12
N LYS A 986 -18.34 -12.34 -17.94
CA LYS A 986 -17.54 -12.54 -16.72
C LYS A 986 -18.36 -12.14 -15.48
N TRP A 987 -18.21 -12.87 -14.38
CA TRP A 987 -19.00 -12.65 -13.14
C TRP A 987 -18.77 -11.30 -12.45
N ILE A 988 -17.74 -10.54 -12.81
CA ILE A 988 -17.60 -9.13 -12.40
C ILE A 988 -18.82 -8.27 -12.84
N GLY A 989 -19.58 -8.72 -13.85
CA GLY A 989 -20.88 -8.14 -14.19
C GLY A 989 -21.89 -8.16 -13.03
N PHE A 990 -21.87 -9.18 -12.15
CA PHE A 990 -22.74 -9.22 -10.97
C PHE A 990 -22.40 -8.11 -9.98
N TYR A 991 -21.10 -7.83 -9.81
CA TYR A 991 -20.63 -6.77 -8.93
C TYR A 991 -21.14 -5.41 -9.42
N ALA A 992 -21.00 -5.13 -10.72
CA ALA A 992 -21.58 -3.94 -11.33
C ALA A 992 -23.11 -3.90 -11.16
N GLY A 993 -23.80 -5.03 -11.35
CA GLY A 993 -25.24 -5.18 -11.13
C GLY A 993 -25.69 -4.80 -9.71
N ALA A 994 -24.91 -5.14 -8.68
CA ALA A 994 -25.19 -4.69 -7.32
C ALA A 994 -25.13 -3.17 -7.19
N GLY A 995 -24.14 -2.51 -7.80
CA GLY A 995 -24.05 -1.04 -7.88
C GLY A 995 -25.23 -0.41 -8.63
N LEU A 996 -25.69 -1.05 -9.71
CA LEU A 996 -26.89 -0.64 -10.44
C LEU A 996 -28.14 -0.73 -9.56
N ALA A 997 -28.29 -1.81 -8.78
CA ALA A 997 -29.40 -1.98 -7.85
C ALA A 997 -29.42 -0.86 -6.80
N VAL A 998 -28.28 -0.53 -6.20
CA VAL A 998 -28.16 0.60 -5.25
C VAL A 998 -28.58 1.92 -5.91
N THR A 999 -28.13 2.16 -7.15
CA THR A 999 -28.50 3.36 -7.91
C THR A 999 -30.00 3.39 -8.21
N PHE A 1000 -30.57 2.27 -8.64
CA PHE A 1000 -31.98 2.11 -8.96
C PHE A 1000 -32.88 2.37 -7.74
N PHE A 1001 -32.61 1.70 -6.62
CA PHE A 1001 -33.37 1.91 -5.38
C PHE A 1001 -33.18 3.32 -4.83
N TYR A 1002 -32.01 3.92 -5.02
CA TYR A 1002 -31.82 5.33 -4.69
C TYR A 1002 -32.71 6.25 -5.54
N VAL A 1003 -32.86 5.99 -6.84
CA VAL A 1003 -33.79 6.75 -7.71
C VAL A 1003 -35.22 6.59 -7.21
N LEU A 1004 -35.67 5.35 -6.94
CA LEU A 1004 -37.01 5.10 -6.40
C LEU A 1004 -37.22 5.79 -5.04
N PHE A 1005 -36.20 5.81 -4.19
CA PHE A 1005 -36.25 6.53 -2.92
C PHE A 1005 -36.40 8.04 -3.11
N VAL A 1006 -35.72 8.63 -4.10
CA VAL A 1006 -35.92 10.03 -4.46
C VAL A 1006 -37.35 10.26 -4.98
N ARG A 1007 -37.89 9.37 -5.83
CA ARG A 1007 -39.29 9.44 -6.29
C ARG A 1007 -40.28 9.34 -5.14
N PHE A 1008 -40.02 8.49 -4.15
CA PHE A 1008 -40.82 8.34 -2.94
C PHE A 1008 -40.79 9.62 -2.09
N LYS A 1009 -39.63 10.26 -1.94
CA LYS A 1009 -39.54 11.55 -1.24
C LYS A 1009 -40.31 12.66 -1.97
N GLU A 1010 -40.27 12.70 -3.31
CA GLU A 1010 -41.11 13.62 -4.09
C GLU A 1010 -42.60 13.35 -3.86
N TYR A 1011 -43.00 12.07 -3.84
CA TYR A 1011 -44.37 11.67 -3.50
C TYR A 1011 -44.77 12.11 -2.09
N ARG A 1012 -43.93 11.90 -1.05
CA ARG A 1012 -44.22 12.37 0.31
C ARG A 1012 -44.37 13.88 0.39
N ALA A 1013 -43.48 14.63 -0.24
CA ALA A 1013 -43.55 16.09 -0.28
C ALA A 1013 -44.80 16.58 -1.03
N ALA A 1014 -45.14 15.96 -2.16
CA ALA A 1014 -46.36 16.29 -2.92
C ALA A 1014 -47.64 15.94 -2.14
N LYS A 1015 -47.68 14.76 -1.49
CA LYS A 1015 -48.80 14.32 -0.66
C LYS A 1015 -49.05 15.29 0.50
N TYR A 1016 -47.99 15.72 1.19
CA TYR A 1016 -48.09 16.72 2.25
C TYR A 1016 -48.70 18.04 1.74
N LEU A 1017 -48.27 18.54 0.58
CA LEU A 1017 -48.82 19.76 -0.01
C LEU A 1017 -50.30 19.61 -0.42
N VAL A 1018 -50.69 18.46 -0.97
CA VAL A 1018 -52.08 18.17 -1.35
C VAL A 1018 -52.98 18.04 -0.12
N GLU A 1019 -52.52 17.35 0.93
CA GLU A 1019 -53.27 17.20 2.19
C GLU A 1019 -53.50 18.54 2.91
N GLN A 1020 -52.58 19.50 2.75
CA GLN A 1020 -52.70 20.87 3.26
C GLN A 1020 -53.54 21.80 2.36
N GLY A 1021 -54.09 21.29 1.24
CA GLY A 1021 -54.85 22.11 0.29
C GLY A 1021 -53.99 23.11 -0.50
N LEU A 1022 -52.66 22.95 -0.50
CA LEU A 1022 -51.68 23.81 -1.16
C LEU A 1022 -51.09 23.17 -2.44
N GLY A 1023 -51.49 21.96 -2.81
CA GLY A 1023 -50.96 21.29 -4.01
C GLY A 1023 -51.50 21.86 -5.32
N ASP A 1024 -50.67 21.88 -6.37
CA ASP A 1024 -51.11 22.13 -7.76
C ASP A 1024 -51.42 20.80 -8.50
N ASP A 1025 -51.94 20.88 -9.73
CA ASP A 1025 -52.25 19.70 -10.58
C ASP A 1025 -51.08 18.72 -10.73
N SER A 1026 -49.84 19.24 -10.74
CA SER A 1026 -48.65 18.41 -10.84
C SER A 1026 -48.37 17.63 -9.56
N HIS A 1027 -48.69 18.20 -8.39
CA HIS A 1027 -48.58 17.51 -7.11
C HIS A 1027 -49.65 16.42 -6.99
N CYS A 1028 -50.90 16.71 -7.39
CA CYS A 1028 -51.97 15.71 -7.48
C CYS A 1028 -51.56 14.54 -8.38
N HIS A 1029 -51.04 14.85 -9.58
CA HIS A 1029 -50.53 13.83 -10.50
C HIS A 1029 -49.43 12.95 -9.88
N MET A 1030 -48.49 13.53 -9.12
CA MET A 1030 -47.44 12.74 -8.44
C MET A 1030 -48.02 11.77 -7.41
N VAL A 1031 -49.04 12.19 -6.65
CA VAL A 1031 -49.70 11.36 -5.64
C VAL A 1031 -50.44 10.20 -6.29
N ASP A 1032 -51.18 10.47 -7.37
CA ASP A 1032 -52.01 9.47 -8.05
C ASP A 1032 -51.20 8.36 -8.72
N VAL A 1033 -50.09 8.71 -9.38
CA VAL A 1033 -49.36 7.75 -10.23
C VAL A 1033 -48.25 6.99 -9.51
N PHE A 1034 -47.76 7.45 -8.36
CA PHE A 1034 -46.53 6.95 -7.74
C PHE A 1034 -46.53 5.42 -7.54
N TRP A 1035 -47.54 4.87 -6.87
CA TRP A 1035 -47.60 3.43 -6.58
C TRP A 1035 -47.76 2.60 -7.85
N GLY A 1036 -48.64 3.02 -8.77
CA GLY A 1036 -48.86 2.33 -10.04
C GLY A 1036 -47.60 2.31 -10.92
N HIS A 1037 -46.89 3.43 -11.03
CA HIS A 1037 -45.63 3.52 -11.77
C HIS A 1037 -44.50 2.76 -11.09
N THR A 1038 -44.42 2.79 -9.76
CA THR A 1038 -43.41 2.05 -9.00
C THR A 1038 -43.56 0.54 -9.18
N ILE A 1039 -44.78 0.00 -9.03
CA ILE A 1039 -45.06 -1.44 -9.23
C ILE A 1039 -44.74 -1.86 -10.68
N LYS A 1040 -45.19 -1.09 -11.68
CA LYS A 1040 -44.87 -1.37 -13.09
C LYS A 1040 -43.36 -1.34 -13.37
N THR A 1041 -42.64 -0.41 -12.76
CA THR A 1041 -41.17 -0.33 -12.88
C THR A 1041 -40.50 -1.55 -12.23
N LEU A 1042 -40.95 -1.98 -11.05
CA LEU A 1042 -40.42 -3.17 -10.37
C LEU A 1042 -40.70 -4.45 -11.17
N LEU A 1043 -41.91 -4.64 -11.70
CA LEU A 1043 -42.26 -5.77 -12.56
C LEU A 1043 -41.42 -5.78 -13.85
N PHE A 1044 -41.21 -4.61 -14.45
CA PHE A 1044 -40.33 -4.46 -15.60
C PHE A 1044 -38.88 -4.84 -15.26
N CYS A 1045 -38.39 -4.45 -14.08
CA CYS A 1045 -37.08 -4.88 -13.59
C CYS A 1045 -37.00 -6.40 -13.38
N CYS A 1046 -38.05 -7.06 -12.87
CA CYS A 1046 -38.07 -8.52 -12.79
C CYS A 1046 -37.90 -9.16 -14.19
N GLY A 1047 -38.53 -8.60 -15.22
CA GLY A 1047 -38.32 -9.05 -16.59
C GLY A 1047 -36.88 -8.81 -17.08
N PHE A 1048 -36.37 -7.59 -16.96
CA PHE A 1048 -35.11 -7.17 -17.61
C PHE A 1048 -33.83 -7.38 -16.80
N PHE A 1049 -33.92 -7.59 -15.48
CA PHE A 1049 -32.77 -7.84 -14.59
C PHE A 1049 -32.75 -9.26 -14.01
N ILE A 1050 -33.77 -10.08 -14.28
CA ILE A 1050 -33.79 -11.50 -13.86
C ILE A 1050 -34.03 -12.39 -15.09
N VAL A 1051 -35.19 -12.28 -15.74
CA VAL A 1051 -35.59 -13.22 -16.82
C VAL A 1051 -34.71 -13.07 -18.06
N VAL A 1052 -34.53 -11.84 -18.56
CA VAL A 1052 -33.70 -11.58 -19.75
C VAL A 1052 -32.22 -11.92 -19.52
N PRO A 1053 -31.58 -11.49 -18.41
CA PRO A 1053 -30.21 -11.92 -18.10
C PRO A 1053 -30.06 -13.43 -17.99
N ALA A 1054 -31.00 -14.12 -17.34
CA ALA A 1054 -30.97 -15.59 -17.26
C ALA A 1054 -31.09 -16.25 -18.65
N ALA A 1055 -31.95 -15.71 -19.53
CA ALA A 1055 -32.08 -16.20 -20.89
C ALA A 1055 -30.80 -15.96 -21.72
N ILE A 1056 -30.17 -14.78 -21.62
CA ILE A 1056 -28.90 -14.47 -22.28
C ILE A 1056 -27.78 -15.37 -21.74
N TYR A 1057 -27.71 -15.54 -20.42
CA TYR A 1057 -26.72 -16.37 -19.77
C TYR A 1057 -26.86 -17.83 -20.23
N LEU A 1058 -28.07 -18.39 -20.21
CA LEU A 1058 -28.33 -19.76 -20.69
C LEU A 1058 -28.05 -19.90 -22.19
N ALA A 1059 -28.43 -18.91 -23.01
CA ALA A 1059 -28.15 -18.91 -24.45
C ALA A 1059 -26.64 -18.89 -24.75
N SER A 1060 -25.83 -18.28 -23.88
CA SER A 1060 -24.37 -18.32 -24.03
C SER A 1060 -23.79 -19.73 -23.87
N TYR A 1061 -24.50 -20.67 -23.22
CA TYR A 1061 -24.08 -22.07 -23.13
C TYR A 1061 -24.44 -22.91 -24.36
N LEU A 1062 -24.94 -22.30 -25.45
CA LEU A 1062 -25.24 -23.03 -26.69
C LEU A 1062 -24.09 -23.95 -27.18
N PRO A 1063 -22.81 -23.53 -27.16
CA PRO A 1063 -21.71 -24.43 -27.54
C PRO A 1063 -21.59 -25.69 -26.67
N TYR A 1064 -21.97 -25.62 -25.39
CA TYR A 1064 -21.95 -26.79 -24.49
C TYR A 1064 -23.04 -27.79 -24.86
N PHE A 1065 -24.23 -27.29 -25.24
CA PHE A 1065 -25.32 -28.15 -25.75
C PHE A 1065 -24.95 -28.79 -27.10
N LEU A 1066 -24.15 -28.10 -27.91
CA LEU A 1066 -23.71 -28.55 -29.24
C LEU A 1066 -22.39 -29.34 -29.22
N CYS A 1067 -21.80 -29.59 -28.05
CA CYS A 1067 -20.59 -30.40 -27.90
C CYS A 1067 -20.84 -31.82 -28.43
N ALA A 1068 -20.09 -32.23 -29.46
CA ALA A 1068 -20.27 -33.49 -30.17
C ALA A 1068 -19.76 -34.68 -29.36
N GLU A 1069 -18.66 -34.51 -28.61
CA GLU A 1069 -18.04 -35.55 -27.79
C GLU A 1069 -18.89 -35.89 -26.56
N LYS A 1070 -19.47 -34.85 -25.94
CA LYS A 1070 -20.29 -34.98 -24.74
C LYS A 1070 -21.32 -33.83 -24.69
N PRO A 1071 -22.50 -33.98 -25.29
CA PRO A 1071 -23.55 -32.96 -25.23
C PRO A 1071 -23.98 -32.73 -23.79
N TYR A 1072 -23.94 -31.48 -23.34
CA TYR A 1072 -24.40 -31.12 -22.00
C TYR A 1072 -25.92 -30.97 -22.00
N ASP A 1073 -26.60 -31.47 -20.98
CA ASP A 1073 -28.01 -31.13 -20.70
C ASP A 1073 -28.10 -29.93 -19.74
N LEU A 1074 -29.31 -29.54 -19.35
CA LEU A 1074 -29.49 -28.45 -18.39
C LEU A 1074 -28.83 -28.73 -17.04
N ASN A 1075 -28.81 -29.99 -16.60
CA ASN A 1075 -28.12 -30.38 -15.37
C ASN A 1075 -26.60 -30.23 -15.51
N GLY A 1076 -26.05 -30.55 -16.68
CA GLY A 1076 -24.65 -30.31 -17.01
C GLY A 1076 -24.29 -28.82 -16.91
N VAL A 1077 -25.12 -27.92 -17.45
CA VAL A 1077 -24.89 -26.47 -17.33
C VAL A 1077 -24.96 -25.99 -15.87
N ILE A 1078 -25.88 -26.53 -15.07
CA ILE A 1078 -25.97 -26.27 -13.62
C ILE A 1078 -24.70 -26.77 -12.92
N GLY A 1079 -24.24 -27.98 -13.24
CA GLY A 1079 -23.01 -28.55 -12.70
C GLY A 1079 -21.77 -27.69 -13.03
N VAL A 1080 -21.72 -27.06 -14.21
CA VAL A 1080 -20.66 -26.08 -14.53
C VAL A 1080 -20.75 -24.84 -13.63
N GLN A 1081 -21.94 -24.40 -13.21
CA GLN A 1081 -22.07 -23.29 -12.25
C GLN A 1081 -21.56 -23.69 -10.86
N GLU A 1082 -21.89 -24.90 -10.40
CA GLU A 1082 -21.41 -25.45 -9.14
C GLU A 1082 -19.88 -25.58 -9.14
N PHE A 1083 -19.32 -26.09 -10.26
CA PHE A 1083 -17.88 -26.13 -10.47
C PHE A 1083 -17.26 -24.74 -10.42
N MET A 1084 -17.78 -23.75 -11.16
CA MET A 1084 -17.23 -22.38 -11.15
C MET A 1084 -17.26 -21.78 -9.74
N LEU A 1085 -18.36 -21.96 -9.00
CA LEU A 1085 -18.49 -21.45 -7.64
C LEU A 1085 -17.49 -22.14 -6.70
N SER A 1086 -17.35 -23.46 -6.79
CA SER A 1086 -16.37 -24.22 -6.01
C SER A 1086 -14.93 -23.83 -6.36
N TYR A 1087 -14.61 -23.69 -7.64
CA TYR A 1087 -13.30 -23.27 -8.13
C TYR A 1087 -12.94 -21.89 -7.57
N HIS A 1088 -13.80 -20.88 -7.74
CA HIS A 1088 -13.51 -19.53 -7.22
C HIS A 1088 -13.57 -19.43 -5.68
N GLY A 1089 -14.30 -20.33 -5.01
CA GLY A 1089 -14.40 -20.37 -3.55
C GLY A 1089 -13.24 -21.09 -2.85
N ASN A 1090 -12.65 -22.09 -3.49
CA ASN A 1090 -11.64 -22.98 -2.90
C ASN A 1090 -10.25 -22.88 -3.55
N LEU A 1091 -10.02 -21.97 -4.51
CA LEU A 1091 -8.71 -21.80 -5.15
C LEU A 1091 -7.67 -21.27 -4.17
N THR A 1092 -6.84 -22.17 -3.65
CA THR A 1092 -5.61 -21.87 -2.89
C THR A 1092 -4.40 -22.15 -3.77
N ALA A 1093 -3.93 -21.11 -4.46
CA ALA A 1093 -2.73 -21.18 -5.30
C ALA A 1093 -1.87 -19.95 -5.01
N THR A 1094 -0.55 -20.12 -5.02
CA THR A 1094 0.41 -19.01 -4.99
C THR A 1094 0.90 -18.75 -6.41
N HIS A 1095 1.02 -17.48 -6.79
CA HIS A 1095 1.57 -17.10 -8.09
C HIS A 1095 2.60 -15.98 -7.93
N PRO A 1096 3.79 -16.05 -8.58
CA PRO A 1096 4.82 -15.03 -8.44
C PRO A 1096 4.36 -13.61 -8.76
N TYR A 1097 3.40 -13.45 -9.69
CA TYR A 1097 2.86 -12.13 -10.07
C TYR A 1097 1.53 -11.77 -9.39
N GLN A 1098 1.12 -12.49 -8.33
CA GLN A 1098 -0.10 -12.15 -7.59
C GLN A 1098 0.02 -10.78 -6.92
N SER A 1099 -1.06 -9.99 -6.96
CA SER A 1099 -1.13 -8.67 -6.37
C SER A 1099 -2.47 -8.47 -5.65
N PRO A 1100 -2.48 -8.24 -4.33
CA PRO A 1100 -3.71 -7.99 -3.58
C PRO A 1100 -4.33 -6.63 -3.91
N TRP A 1101 -5.64 -6.50 -3.68
CA TRP A 1101 -6.47 -5.36 -4.06
C TRP A 1101 -5.94 -3.98 -3.66
N TYR A 1102 -5.23 -3.86 -2.53
CA TYR A 1102 -4.72 -2.59 -2.01
C TYR A 1102 -3.49 -2.09 -2.77
N GLN A 1103 -2.79 -2.96 -3.49
CA GLN A 1103 -1.64 -2.61 -4.32
C GLN A 1103 -2.05 -1.96 -5.66
N TRP A 1104 -3.27 -2.23 -6.13
CA TRP A 1104 -3.68 -1.86 -7.48
C TRP A 1104 -3.72 -0.35 -7.74
N PRO A 1105 -4.31 0.51 -6.87
CA PRO A 1105 -4.36 1.95 -7.13
C PRO A 1105 -2.98 2.61 -7.25
N LEU A 1106 -1.97 2.03 -6.61
CA LEU A 1106 -0.57 2.49 -6.65
C LEU A 1106 0.24 1.80 -7.74
N MET A 1107 -0.28 0.71 -8.32
CA MET A 1107 0.39 -0.16 -9.28
C MET A 1107 1.70 -0.73 -8.73
N THR A 1108 1.78 -1.07 -7.43
CA THR A 1108 3.07 -1.48 -6.86
C THR A 1108 3.61 -2.75 -7.50
N ARG A 1109 2.74 -3.66 -7.96
CA ARG A 1109 3.16 -4.91 -8.62
C ARG A 1109 2.42 -5.10 -9.95
N PRO A 1110 3.04 -4.72 -11.09
CA PRO A 1110 2.57 -5.07 -12.43
C PRO A 1110 2.46 -6.59 -12.62
N ILE A 1111 1.66 -7.00 -13.61
CA ILE A 1111 1.62 -8.40 -14.06
C ILE A 1111 2.32 -8.52 -15.40
N TRP A 1112 3.15 -9.55 -15.53
CA TRP A 1112 3.95 -9.81 -16.73
C TRP A 1112 3.27 -10.87 -17.60
N PHE A 1113 3.10 -10.59 -18.90
CA PHE A 1113 2.37 -11.43 -19.85
C PHE A 1113 3.27 -12.12 -20.87
N TYR A 1114 4.37 -11.47 -21.28
CA TYR A 1114 5.23 -11.99 -22.33
C TYR A 1114 6.68 -11.51 -22.17
N SER A 1115 7.60 -12.42 -22.46
CA SER A 1115 9.05 -12.18 -22.58
C SER A 1115 9.53 -12.70 -23.93
N GLY A 1116 10.17 -11.83 -24.71
CA GLY A 1116 10.73 -12.20 -26.01
C GLY A 1116 12.16 -12.70 -25.88
N SER A 1117 12.40 -13.94 -26.32
CA SER A 1117 13.72 -14.59 -26.31
C SER A 1117 14.56 -14.31 -27.56
N ASN A 1118 13.91 -14.02 -28.71
CA ASN A 1118 14.57 -13.82 -30.00
C ASN A 1118 14.74 -12.33 -30.35
N VAL A 1119 15.44 -11.59 -29.50
CA VAL A 1119 15.77 -10.18 -29.72
C VAL A 1119 17.28 -9.99 -29.87
N ALA A 1120 17.68 -8.93 -30.56
CA ALA A 1120 19.10 -8.61 -30.73
C ALA A 1120 19.80 -8.42 -29.37
N GLU A 1121 21.10 -8.72 -29.30
CA GLU A 1121 21.90 -8.57 -28.09
C GLU A 1121 21.78 -7.15 -27.50
N GLY A 1122 21.57 -7.05 -26.18
CA GLY A 1122 21.34 -5.79 -25.47
C GLY A 1122 19.94 -5.18 -25.65
N MET A 1123 19.05 -5.82 -26.43
CA MET A 1123 17.64 -5.46 -26.55
C MET A 1123 16.75 -6.41 -25.76
N MET A 1124 15.56 -5.95 -25.41
CA MET A 1124 14.50 -6.74 -24.77
C MET A 1124 13.16 -6.48 -25.45
N SER A 1125 12.25 -7.46 -25.38
CA SER A 1125 10.86 -7.33 -25.78
C SER A 1125 9.97 -7.93 -24.69
N SER A 1126 8.96 -7.19 -24.24
CA SER A 1126 8.16 -7.58 -23.09
C SER A 1126 6.74 -6.99 -23.19
N ILE A 1127 5.76 -7.73 -22.66
CA ILE A 1127 4.41 -7.22 -22.42
C ILE A 1127 4.13 -7.30 -20.92
N ALA A 1128 3.96 -6.16 -20.27
CA ALA A 1128 3.48 -6.08 -18.89
C ALA A 1128 2.19 -5.27 -18.82
N SER A 1129 1.19 -5.76 -18.08
CA SER A 1129 -0.12 -5.11 -17.96
C SER A 1129 -0.19 -4.25 -16.71
N PHE A 1130 -0.15 -2.93 -16.88
CA PHE A 1130 -0.36 -1.94 -15.83
C PHE A 1130 -0.86 -0.62 -16.42
N GLY A 1131 -1.27 0.30 -15.56
CA GLY A 1131 -1.83 1.59 -15.94
C GLY A 1131 -0.83 2.67 -16.30
N ASN A 1132 -1.32 3.76 -16.87
CA ASN A 1132 -0.53 4.98 -16.98
C ASN A 1132 -0.39 5.64 -15.58
N PRO A 1133 0.83 5.89 -15.06
CA PRO A 1133 1.05 6.42 -13.71
C PRO A 1133 0.29 7.71 -13.41
N LEU A 1134 0.26 8.63 -14.37
CA LEU A 1134 -0.47 9.87 -14.18
C LEU A 1134 -1.97 9.61 -14.13
N VAL A 1135 -2.51 8.75 -14.98
CA VAL A 1135 -3.93 8.41 -14.98
C VAL A 1135 -4.35 7.76 -13.65
N TRP A 1136 -3.56 6.81 -13.14
CA TRP A 1136 -3.91 6.03 -11.96
C TRP A 1136 -3.66 6.80 -10.67
N TRP A 1137 -2.47 7.39 -10.49
CA TRP A 1137 -2.15 8.16 -9.29
C TRP A 1137 -2.93 9.47 -9.25
N GLY A 1138 -3.13 10.13 -10.40
CA GLY A 1138 -4.05 11.27 -10.50
C GLY A 1138 -5.49 10.87 -10.18
N GLY A 1139 -5.93 9.71 -10.69
CA GLY A 1139 -7.22 9.10 -10.35
C GLY A 1139 -7.39 8.87 -8.85
N LEU A 1140 -6.38 8.33 -8.18
CA LEU A 1140 -6.36 8.13 -6.73
C LEU A 1140 -6.45 9.46 -5.97
N LEU A 1141 -5.60 10.45 -6.32
CA LEU A 1141 -5.59 11.77 -5.70
C LEU A 1141 -6.95 12.48 -5.85
N PHE A 1142 -7.53 12.46 -7.05
CA PHE A 1142 -8.83 13.07 -7.31
C PHE A 1142 -10.01 12.27 -6.72
N THR A 1143 -9.85 10.97 -6.51
CA THR A 1143 -10.80 10.16 -5.74
C THR A 1143 -10.84 10.61 -4.29
N LEU A 1144 -9.68 10.68 -3.62
CA LEU A 1144 -9.56 11.16 -2.23
C LEU A 1144 -10.09 12.58 -2.09
N TYR A 1145 -9.70 13.47 -3.01
CA TYR A 1145 -10.19 14.84 -3.05
C TYR A 1145 -11.73 14.90 -3.20
N SER A 1146 -12.30 14.07 -4.07
CA SER A 1146 -13.75 14.03 -4.29
C SER A 1146 -14.50 13.53 -3.05
N ILE A 1147 -13.92 12.59 -2.29
CA ILE A 1147 -14.46 12.11 -1.01
C ILE A 1147 -14.45 13.23 0.03
N ILE A 1148 -13.30 13.88 0.23
CA ILE A 1148 -13.12 14.94 1.24
C ILE A 1148 -14.01 16.16 0.94
N SER A 1149 -14.12 16.52 -0.34
CA SER A 1149 -14.87 17.69 -0.78
C SER A 1149 -16.37 17.45 -1.00
N TYR A 1150 -16.85 16.19 -0.92
CA TYR A 1150 -18.21 15.79 -1.27
C TYR A 1150 -19.30 16.65 -0.61
N HIS A 1151 -19.15 16.94 0.69
CA HIS A 1151 -20.15 17.68 1.46
C HIS A 1151 -20.31 19.14 1.02
N ARG A 1152 -19.23 19.76 0.49
CA ARG A 1152 -19.23 21.16 0.02
C ARG A 1152 -19.71 21.32 -1.42
N ARG A 1153 -20.04 20.22 -2.09
CA ARG A 1153 -20.48 20.25 -3.48
C ARG A 1153 -21.92 20.70 -3.63
N ASN A 1154 -22.19 21.34 -4.76
CA ASN A 1154 -23.57 21.64 -5.14
C ASN A 1154 -24.31 20.33 -5.46
N ARG A 1155 -25.62 20.41 -5.57
CA ARG A 1155 -26.47 19.23 -5.75
C ARG A 1155 -26.22 18.46 -7.06
N HIS A 1156 -25.91 19.15 -8.15
CA HIS A 1156 -25.61 18.51 -9.43
C HIS A 1156 -24.29 17.73 -9.37
N GLU A 1157 -23.28 18.29 -8.72
CA GLU A 1157 -22.00 17.64 -8.46
C GLU A 1157 -22.14 16.45 -7.52
N LYS A 1158 -22.91 16.59 -6.42
CA LYS A 1158 -23.24 15.46 -5.53
C LYS A 1158 -23.95 14.34 -6.29
N LYS A 1159 -24.87 14.68 -7.19
CA LYS A 1159 -25.56 13.71 -8.04
C LYS A 1159 -24.59 12.92 -8.93
N ALA A 1160 -23.66 13.61 -9.60
CA ALA A 1160 -22.62 12.97 -10.41
C ALA A 1160 -21.69 12.09 -9.56
N LEU A 1161 -21.12 12.63 -8.49
CA LEU A 1161 -20.18 11.94 -7.61
C LEU A 1161 -20.80 10.69 -6.97
N ARG A 1162 -22.07 10.74 -6.53
CA ARG A 1162 -22.75 9.55 -5.99
C ARG A 1162 -22.78 8.40 -6.98
N PHE A 1163 -23.14 8.68 -8.22
CA PHE A 1163 -23.18 7.64 -9.24
C PHE A 1163 -21.78 7.07 -9.49
N ILE A 1164 -20.78 7.94 -9.64
CA ILE A 1164 -19.39 7.51 -9.88
C ILE A 1164 -18.85 6.69 -8.71
N PHE A 1165 -19.11 7.09 -7.45
CA PHE A 1165 -18.69 6.35 -6.27
C PHE A 1165 -19.41 5.01 -6.12
N ILE A 1166 -20.71 4.94 -6.43
CA ILE A 1166 -21.44 3.65 -6.41
C ILE A 1166 -20.85 2.70 -7.46
N ALA A 1167 -20.57 3.20 -8.67
CA ALA A 1167 -20.00 2.39 -9.74
C ALA A 1167 -18.56 1.95 -9.43
N LEU A 1168 -17.72 2.86 -8.91
CA LEU A 1168 -16.35 2.54 -8.47
C LEU A 1168 -16.36 1.52 -7.31
N ALA A 1169 -17.22 1.72 -6.31
CA ALA A 1169 -17.34 0.79 -5.20
C ALA A 1169 -17.82 -0.59 -5.67
N ALA A 1170 -18.75 -0.64 -6.62
CA ALA A 1170 -19.20 -1.89 -7.23
C ALA A 1170 -18.08 -2.60 -7.99
N ALA A 1171 -17.22 -1.87 -8.71
CA ALA A 1171 -16.10 -2.45 -9.43
C ALA A 1171 -14.93 -2.89 -8.52
N PHE A 1172 -14.73 -2.22 -7.37
CA PHE A 1172 -13.55 -2.38 -6.52
C PHE A 1172 -13.80 -3.14 -5.21
N LEU A 1173 -14.86 -2.80 -4.46
CA LEU A 1173 -15.08 -3.29 -3.09
C LEU A 1173 -15.23 -4.81 -2.98
N PRO A 1174 -15.86 -5.54 -3.91
CA PRO A 1174 -15.95 -7.00 -3.81
C PRO A 1174 -14.58 -7.68 -3.72
N TRP A 1175 -13.55 -7.12 -4.37
CA TRP A 1175 -12.19 -7.64 -4.32
C TRP A 1175 -11.55 -7.56 -2.94
N THR A 1176 -12.03 -6.68 -2.06
CA THR A 1176 -11.50 -6.59 -0.68
C THR A 1176 -11.94 -7.77 0.20
N LEU A 1177 -12.91 -8.56 -0.26
CA LEU A 1177 -13.47 -9.70 0.45
C LEU A 1177 -12.97 -11.04 -0.12
N ILE A 1178 -12.20 -11.02 -1.20
CA ILE A 1178 -11.72 -12.20 -1.90
C ILE A 1178 -10.33 -12.57 -1.37
N SER A 1179 -10.18 -13.79 -0.85
CA SER A 1179 -8.94 -14.31 -0.24
C SER A 1179 -8.04 -15.10 -1.20
N ARG A 1180 -8.55 -15.54 -2.36
CA ARG A 1180 -7.74 -16.27 -3.35
C ARG A 1180 -6.70 -15.39 -4.04
N ALA A 1181 -5.80 -16.01 -4.80
CA ALA A 1181 -4.87 -15.30 -5.67
C ALA A 1181 -5.62 -14.34 -6.61
N THR A 1182 -5.19 -13.08 -6.59
CA THR A 1182 -5.72 -11.99 -7.42
C THR A 1182 -4.57 -11.25 -8.09
N PHE A 1183 -4.90 -10.50 -9.14
CA PHE A 1183 -3.94 -9.88 -10.05
C PHE A 1183 -4.34 -8.44 -10.39
N LEU A 1184 -3.37 -7.61 -10.77
CA LEU A 1184 -3.56 -6.19 -11.06
C LEU A 1184 -4.66 -5.90 -12.11
N TYR A 1185 -4.80 -6.76 -13.12
CA TYR A 1185 -5.80 -6.57 -14.18
C TYR A 1185 -7.25 -6.58 -13.67
N HIS A 1186 -7.54 -7.13 -12.49
CA HIS A 1186 -8.88 -7.05 -11.89
C HIS A 1186 -9.31 -5.61 -11.59
N TYR A 1187 -8.36 -4.69 -11.44
CA TYR A 1187 -8.64 -3.26 -11.29
C TYR A 1187 -9.11 -2.59 -12.60
N PHE A 1188 -8.99 -3.26 -13.75
CA PHE A 1188 -9.34 -2.70 -15.06
C PHE A 1188 -10.77 -2.14 -15.11
N ALA A 1189 -11.74 -2.82 -14.49
CA ALA A 1189 -13.13 -2.33 -14.40
C ALA A 1189 -13.30 -1.04 -13.58
N SER A 1190 -12.33 -0.70 -12.72
CA SER A 1190 -12.32 0.53 -11.92
C SER A 1190 -11.74 1.73 -12.67
N VAL A 1191 -10.89 1.49 -13.67
CA VAL A 1191 -10.13 2.52 -14.41
C VAL A 1191 -11.03 3.63 -15.00
N PRO A 1192 -12.16 3.31 -15.68
CA PRO A 1192 -13.03 4.36 -16.22
C PRO A 1192 -13.58 5.30 -15.13
N PHE A 1193 -13.86 4.78 -13.94
CA PHE A 1193 -14.48 5.57 -12.87
C PHE A 1193 -13.47 6.47 -12.15
N ILE A 1194 -12.21 6.04 -11.98
CA ILE A 1194 -11.16 6.94 -11.48
C ILE A 1194 -10.84 8.05 -12.48
N ILE A 1195 -10.94 7.79 -13.80
CA ILE A 1195 -10.81 8.82 -14.83
C ILE A 1195 -11.95 9.84 -14.74
N LEU A 1196 -13.20 9.41 -14.51
CA LEU A 1196 -14.31 10.33 -14.28
C LEU A 1196 -14.05 11.23 -13.05
N LEU A 1197 -13.42 10.70 -12.00
CA LEU A 1197 -13.03 11.49 -10.82
C LEU A 1197 -11.90 12.47 -11.14
N THR A 1198 -10.94 12.10 -11.99
CA THR A 1198 -9.93 13.02 -12.53
C THR A 1198 -10.56 14.15 -13.35
N VAL A 1199 -11.51 13.84 -14.24
CA VAL A 1199 -12.27 14.85 -15.00
C VAL A 1199 -13.01 15.81 -14.07
N PHE A 1200 -13.63 15.28 -13.00
CA PHE A 1200 -14.27 16.10 -11.97
C PHE A 1200 -13.26 17.01 -11.25
N GLY A 1201 -12.10 16.48 -10.90
CA GLY A 1201 -10.99 17.21 -10.29
C GLY A 1201 -10.51 18.38 -11.13
N PHE A 1202 -10.23 18.15 -12.41
CA PHE A 1202 -9.79 19.20 -13.34
C PHE A 1202 -10.88 20.23 -13.63
N ARG A 1203 -12.16 19.83 -13.65
CA ARG A 1203 -13.27 20.79 -13.70
C ARG A 1203 -13.21 21.74 -12.49
N TRP A 1204 -12.91 21.23 -11.30
CA TRP A 1204 -12.77 22.08 -10.13
C TRP A 1204 -11.54 22.99 -10.21
N VAL A 1205 -10.39 22.47 -10.65
CA VAL A 1205 -9.18 23.29 -10.89
C VAL A 1205 -9.52 24.44 -11.84
N GLU A 1206 -10.18 24.16 -12.96
CA GLU A 1206 -10.61 25.17 -13.93
C GLU A 1206 -11.49 26.26 -13.29
N ILE A 1207 -12.46 25.87 -12.45
CA ILE A 1207 -13.34 26.81 -11.75
C ILE A 1207 -12.57 27.66 -10.73
N ARG A 1208 -11.60 27.08 -10.03
CA ARG A 1208 -10.91 27.74 -8.92
C ARG A 1208 -9.78 28.65 -9.36
N THR A 1209 -9.02 28.24 -10.37
CA THR A 1209 -7.84 28.98 -10.85
C THR A 1209 -8.10 29.74 -12.14
N GLY A 1210 -9.16 29.41 -12.88
CA GLY A 1210 -9.40 29.91 -14.23
C GLY A 1210 -8.55 29.24 -15.31
N CYS A 1211 -7.61 28.36 -14.95
CA CYS A 1211 -6.65 27.76 -15.88
C CYS A 1211 -7.28 26.60 -16.68
N LYS A 1212 -7.95 26.94 -17.79
CA LYS A 1212 -8.59 25.96 -18.69
C LYS A 1212 -7.63 25.00 -19.39
N TRP A 1213 -6.35 25.39 -19.55
CA TRP A 1213 -5.32 24.63 -20.27
C TRP A 1213 -4.68 23.52 -19.42
N ALA A 1214 -4.79 23.59 -18.09
CA ALA A 1214 -4.14 22.64 -17.17
C ALA A 1214 -4.51 21.17 -17.46
N LYS A 1215 -5.78 20.91 -17.81
CA LYS A 1215 -6.22 19.56 -18.21
C LYS A 1215 -5.55 19.06 -19.50
N TRP A 1216 -5.28 19.94 -20.46
CA TRP A 1216 -4.62 19.57 -21.71
C TRP A 1216 -3.12 19.36 -21.52
N ALA A 1217 -2.47 20.16 -20.67
CA ALA A 1217 -1.08 19.89 -20.28
C ALA A 1217 -0.95 18.55 -19.54
N TYR A 1218 -1.91 18.23 -18.67
CA TYR A 1218 -1.95 16.94 -18.00
C TYR A 1218 -2.19 15.78 -18.98
N ALA A 1219 -3.09 15.93 -19.96
CA ALA A 1219 -3.27 14.93 -21.02
C ALA A 1219 -2.00 14.77 -21.88
N ALA A 1220 -1.29 15.87 -22.18
CA ALA A 1220 -0.02 15.82 -22.90
C ALA A 1220 1.07 15.11 -22.09
N ALA A 1221 1.12 15.30 -20.77
CA ALA A 1221 2.01 14.55 -19.89
C ALA A 1221 1.67 13.05 -19.87
N CYS A 1222 0.37 12.70 -19.84
CA CYS A 1222 -0.07 11.30 -19.97
C CYS A 1222 0.35 10.70 -21.31
N LEU A 1223 0.28 11.47 -22.42
CA LEU A 1223 0.75 11.05 -23.73
C LEU A 1223 2.27 10.82 -23.74
N GLY A 1224 3.06 11.69 -23.10
CA GLY A 1224 4.49 11.50 -22.94
C GLY A 1224 4.83 10.19 -22.22
N LEU A 1225 4.13 9.88 -21.13
CA LEU A 1225 4.27 8.59 -20.45
C LEU A 1225 3.79 7.42 -21.29
N PHE A 1226 2.71 7.59 -22.07
CA PHE A 1226 2.25 6.53 -22.95
C PHE A 1226 3.30 6.15 -23.98
N ILE A 1227 3.95 7.15 -24.60
CA ILE A 1227 5.05 6.93 -25.56
C ILE A 1227 6.24 6.26 -24.86
N MET A 1228 6.59 6.71 -23.64
CA MET A 1228 7.70 6.17 -22.86
C MET A 1228 7.51 4.69 -22.49
N PHE A 1229 6.30 4.30 -22.05
CA PHE A 1229 5.98 2.92 -21.66
C PHE A 1229 5.48 2.05 -22.82
N TYR A 1230 5.23 2.63 -24.00
CA TYR A 1230 4.74 1.91 -25.17
C TYR A 1230 5.51 0.61 -25.48
N PRO A 1231 6.86 0.56 -25.42
CA PRO A 1231 7.59 -0.66 -25.71
C PRO A 1231 7.25 -1.84 -24.78
N VAL A 1232 7.04 -1.57 -23.49
CA VAL A 1232 6.68 -2.57 -22.48
C VAL A 1232 5.19 -2.95 -22.53
N TRP A 1233 4.34 -2.13 -23.15
CA TRP A 1233 2.93 -2.47 -23.38
C TRP A 1233 2.65 -3.16 -24.72
N SER A 1234 3.56 -3.02 -25.69
CA SER A 1234 3.36 -3.49 -27.07
C SER A 1234 4.33 -4.58 -27.51
N ALA A 1235 5.28 -4.98 -26.65
CA ALA A 1235 6.43 -5.81 -27.02
C ALA A 1235 7.33 -5.20 -28.11
N ALA A 1236 7.31 -3.87 -28.30
CA ALA A 1236 8.27 -3.22 -29.19
C ALA A 1236 9.69 -3.39 -28.60
N PRO A 1237 10.69 -3.81 -29.41
CA PRO A 1237 12.06 -3.96 -28.93
C PRO A 1237 12.62 -2.66 -28.37
N ILE A 1238 13.28 -2.74 -27.21
CA ILE A 1238 13.91 -1.61 -26.54
C ILE A 1238 15.25 -2.02 -25.94
N ASN A 1239 16.20 -1.09 -25.81
CA ASN A 1239 17.46 -1.35 -25.12
C ASN A 1239 17.21 -1.66 -23.63
N MET A 1240 17.82 -2.75 -23.14
CA MET A 1240 17.59 -3.26 -21.79
C MET A 1240 18.07 -2.28 -20.71
N GLU A 1241 19.29 -1.75 -20.84
CA GLU A 1241 19.85 -0.79 -19.87
C GLU A 1241 18.98 0.47 -19.74
N TRP A 1242 18.50 0.99 -20.88
CA TRP A 1242 17.60 2.13 -20.89
C TRP A 1242 16.28 1.81 -20.19
N ALA A 1243 15.70 0.63 -20.46
CA ALA A 1243 14.44 0.20 -19.85
C ALA A 1243 14.58 0.07 -18.32
N MET A 1244 15.65 -0.57 -17.85
CA MET A 1244 15.93 -0.72 -16.42
C MET A 1244 16.14 0.62 -15.73
N ARG A 1245 16.86 1.54 -16.38
CA ARG A 1245 17.16 2.86 -15.79
C ARG A 1245 15.95 3.80 -15.73
N TYR A 1246 15.07 3.77 -16.73
CA TYR A 1246 14.04 4.81 -16.89
C TYR A 1246 12.61 4.30 -16.71
N LEU A 1247 12.33 3.02 -16.92
CA LEU A 1247 10.97 2.47 -16.81
C LEU A 1247 10.70 1.85 -15.43
N GLN A 1248 11.71 1.33 -14.74
CA GLN A 1248 11.56 0.69 -13.42
C GLN A 1248 11.42 1.74 -12.30
N TRP A 1249 10.24 2.33 -12.19
CA TRP A 1249 9.95 3.39 -11.22
C TRP A 1249 9.81 2.90 -9.77
N MET A 1250 9.54 1.60 -9.59
CA MET A 1250 9.52 0.92 -8.30
C MET A 1250 10.35 -0.36 -8.41
N PRO A 1251 11.01 -0.81 -7.32
CA PRO A 1251 11.79 -2.06 -7.34
C PRO A 1251 10.96 -3.27 -7.81
N SER A 1252 9.67 -3.26 -7.48
CA SER A 1252 8.70 -4.30 -7.82
C SER A 1252 8.13 -4.21 -9.25
N TRP A 1253 8.63 -3.32 -10.11
CA TRP A 1253 8.25 -3.23 -11.52
C TRP A 1253 9.17 -4.06 -12.38
N TRP A 1254 8.93 -5.37 -12.36
CA TRP A 1254 9.65 -6.35 -13.18
C TRP A 1254 9.04 -6.34 -14.58
N PHE A 1255 9.83 -5.93 -15.57
CA PHE A 1255 9.45 -5.99 -16.98
C PHE A 1255 10.27 -7.02 -17.76
N PHE A 1256 11.16 -7.73 -17.08
CA PHE A 1256 12.17 -8.63 -17.60
C PHE A 1256 12.56 -9.61 -16.49
#